data_AF-H9CIJ3-F1
#
_entry.id   AF-H9CIJ3-F1
#
_cell.length_a   1.000
_cell.length_b   1.000
_cell.length_c   1.000
_cell.angle_alpha   90.00
_cell.angle_beta   90.00
_cell.angle_gamma   90.00
#
_symmetry.space_group_name_H-M   'P 1'
#
loop_
_entity.id
_entity.type
_entity.pdbx_description
1 polymer ?
#
loop_
_entity_poly.entity_id
_entity_poly.type
_entity_poly.pdbx_seq_one_letter_code
_entity_poly.pdbx_strand_id
1 'polypeptide(L)'
;VNNEVSAKSENNTVAGESESQKMDVDVTAYQADTQVTGALNLQAGKSNGTVGATVTVAKLNNKVNASISGGRYTNVNRADAKALLATTQVTAAVTTGGTISSGAGLGNYQGAVSVNKIDNDVEASVDKSSIEGANEINVIAKDVKGSSDLAKEYQALLNGKDKKYLEDRGINTTGNGYYTKEQLEKAKKKEGAVIVNAALSVAGTDKSAGGVAIAVNTVKNKFKAELSGSNKEAGEDKIHAKHVNVEAKSSTVVVNAASGLAISKDAFSGMGSGAWQDLSNDTIAKVDKGRISADSLNVNANNSILGVNVAGTIAGSLSTAVGAAFANNTLHNKTSALITGTKVNPFSGKNTKVNVQALNDSHITNVSAGGAASIKQAGIGGMVSVNRGSDETEALVSDSEFEGVSSFNVDAKDQKTINTIAGNANGGKAAGVGATVAHTNIGKQSVIAIVKNSKITTANDQDRKNINVTAKDYTMTNTIAVGVGGAKGASVQGASASTTLNKTVSSHVDQTDIDKDLEEENNGNKEKANVNVLAENTSQVVTNAAVLSGASGQAAVGAGVAVNKITQNTSAHIKNSTQNVRNALVKSKSHSSIKTIGIGAGVGAGGAGVTGSVAVNKIVNNTIAELNHAKITAKGNVGVITESDAVIANYAGTVSGGARAAIGASTSVNEITGSTKAYVKDSTVIAKEETDDYITTQGQVDKVVDKVFKNLNINEDLSQKRKISNKKGFVTNSSATHTLKSLLANAAGSGQAGVAGTVNINKVYGETEALVENSILNAKHYSVKSGDYTNSIGVVGSVGVGGNVGVGASSDTNIIKRNTKTRVGKTTMSDEGFGEEAEITADSKQGISSFGVGVAAAGVGAGVAGTVSVNQFAGKTEVDVEEAKILVKKAEITAKRYSSVAIGNAAVGVAAKGAGIGAAVAVTKDESNTRARVKNSKIMTRNKLDVIAENEIKSGTGIGSAGAGILAAGV
;
A
#
# COMPACT_ATOMS: atom_id res chain seq x y z
N VAL A 1 36.39 3.20 0.73
CA VAL A 1 36.82 3.36 -0.67
C VAL A 1 36.02 4.50 -1.26
N ASN A 2 36.69 5.46 -1.90
CA ASN A 2 36.04 6.54 -2.66
C ASN A 2 36.50 6.38 -4.11
N ASN A 3 35.57 6.18 -5.02
CA ASN A 3 35.83 6.02 -6.44
C ASN A 3 35.16 7.17 -7.21
N GLU A 4 35.88 7.71 -8.19
CA GLU A 4 35.35 8.69 -9.13
C GLU A 4 35.73 8.25 -10.54
N VAL A 5 34.74 8.01 -11.39
CA VAL A 5 34.91 7.68 -12.80
C VAL A 5 34.13 8.68 -13.62
N SER A 6 34.80 9.31 -14.57
CA SER A 6 34.16 10.28 -15.47
C SER A 6 34.54 10.04 -16.91
N ALA A 7 33.58 10.10 -17.82
CA ALA A 7 33.78 10.12 -19.26
C ALA A 7 33.08 11.36 -19.83
N LYS A 8 33.82 12.19 -20.57
CA LYS A 8 33.30 13.45 -21.09
C LYS A 8 33.69 13.67 -22.54
N SER A 9 32.74 14.12 -23.35
CA SER A 9 32.98 14.69 -24.68
C SER A 9 32.57 16.16 -24.63
N GLU A 10 33.54 17.07 -24.60
CA GLU A 10 33.31 18.50 -24.41
C GLU A 10 33.68 19.31 -25.66
N ASN A 11 32.74 20.11 -26.17
CA ASN A 11 32.95 21.07 -27.26
C ASN A 11 33.58 20.49 -28.55
N ASN A 12 33.23 19.25 -28.90
CA ASN A 12 33.80 18.57 -30.06
C ASN A 12 33.00 18.85 -31.35
N THR A 13 33.69 18.83 -32.49
CA THR A 13 33.05 18.72 -33.81
C THR A 13 33.27 17.31 -34.32
N VAL A 14 32.18 16.56 -34.48
CA VAL A 14 32.21 15.13 -34.79
C VAL A 14 31.29 14.87 -35.97
N ALA A 15 31.81 14.27 -37.05
CA ALA A 15 31.06 14.05 -38.27
C ALA A 15 31.32 12.65 -38.86
N GLY A 16 30.25 11.90 -39.13
CA GLY A 16 30.33 10.69 -39.96
C GLY A 16 30.60 11.03 -41.43
N GLU A 17 31.21 10.10 -42.16
CA GLU A 17 31.63 10.30 -43.56
C GLU A 17 30.47 10.69 -44.49
N SER A 18 29.27 10.14 -44.25
CA SER A 18 28.07 10.43 -45.02
C SER A 18 26.78 9.99 -44.30
N GLU A 19 25.61 10.32 -44.85
CA GLU A 19 24.30 9.81 -44.35
C GLU A 19 24.16 8.28 -44.44
N SER A 20 24.90 7.61 -45.33
CA SER A 20 24.95 6.14 -45.44
C SER A 20 26.07 5.52 -44.59
N GLN A 21 27.07 6.31 -44.17
CA GLN A 21 28.18 5.91 -43.32
C GLN A 21 28.20 6.77 -42.05
N LYS A 22 27.17 6.57 -41.23
CA LYS A 22 27.01 7.27 -39.96
C LYS A 22 27.97 6.72 -38.91
N MET A 23 28.37 7.55 -37.94
CA MET A 23 29.28 7.14 -36.86
C MET A 23 28.57 6.94 -35.52
N ASP A 24 29.09 6.04 -34.68
CA ASP A 24 28.65 5.87 -33.30
C ASP A 24 29.51 6.73 -32.36
N VAL A 25 28.87 7.49 -31.48
CA VAL A 25 29.51 8.26 -30.39
C VAL A 25 29.10 7.60 -29.07
N ASP A 26 30.07 7.00 -28.38
CA ASP A 26 29.85 6.32 -27.09
C ASP A 26 30.70 6.96 -26.00
N VAL A 27 30.06 7.74 -25.12
CA VAL A 27 30.66 8.31 -23.91
C VAL A 27 30.17 7.52 -22.71
N THR A 28 30.94 6.51 -22.30
CA THR A 28 30.58 5.64 -21.18
C THR A 28 31.54 5.77 -20.00
N ALA A 29 30.97 6.02 -18.82
CA ALA A 29 31.64 5.85 -17.54
C ALA A 29 31.10 4.56 -16.88
N TYR A 30 31.96 3.58 -16.66
CA TYR A 30 31.63 2.31 -16.01
C TYR A 30 32.45 2.13 -14.74
N GLN A 31 31.77 1.91 -13.61
CA GLN A 31 32.40 1.57 -12.35
C GLN A 31 31.88 0.22 -11.87
N ALA A 32 32.81 -0.70 -11.57
CA ALA A 32 32.51 -1.99 -10.98
C ALA A 32 33.29 -2.17 -9.68
N ASP A 33 32.58 -2.34 -8.57
CA ASP A 33 33.17 -2.54 -7.24
C ASP A 33 32.69 -3.85 -6.63
N THR A 34 33.65 -4.65 -6.16
CA THR A 34 33.39 -5.79 -5.29
C THR A 34 34.19 -5.62 -3.99
N GLN A 35 33.50 -5.31 -2.90
CA GLN A 35 34.12 -5.15 -1.58
C GLN A 35 33.67 -6.29 -0.66
N VAL A 36 34.64 -7.04 -0.13
CA VAL A 36 34.41 -8.05 0.90
C VAL A 36 35.21 -7.67 2.15
N THR A 37 34.54 -7.54 3.29
CA THR A 37 35.19 -7.17 4.56
C THR A 37 34.67 -8.06 5.68
N GLY A 38 35.57 -8.69 6.45
CA GLY A 38 35.20 -9.64 7.48
C GLY A 38 36.08 -9.50 8.71
N ALA A 39 35.50 -9.73 9.89
CA ALA A 39 36.25 -9.87 11.14
C ALA A 39 35.79 -11.13 11.88
N LEU A 40 36.75 -11.87 12.44
CA LEU A 40 36.52 -13.07 13.24
C LEU A 40 37.29 -12.96 14.55
N ASN A 41 36.60 -13.16 15.68
CA ASN A 41 37.22 -13.28 17.00
C ASN A 41 36.79 -14.62 17.62
N LEU A 42 37.78 -15.46 17.91
CA LEU A 42 37.61 -16.76 18.56
C LEU A 42 38.27 -16.72 19.93
N GLN A 43 37.48 -16.91 21.00
CA GLN A 43 38.01 -17.01 22.35
C GLN A 43 37.69 -18.37 22.96
N ALA A 44 38.72 -19.05 23.43
CA ALA A 44 38.60 -20.29 24.20
C ALA A 44 39.54 -20.21 25.40
N GLY A 45 39.05 -20.53 26.60
CA GLY A 45 39.87 -20.43 27.80
C GLY A 45 39.37 -21.25 28.98
N LYS A 46 40.31 -21.69 29.83
CA LYS A 46 40.05 -22.37 31.12
C LYS A 46 40.06 -21.42 32.34
N SER A 47 40.22 -20.10 32.13
CA SER A 47 40.41 -19.10 33.19
C SER A 47 39.13 -18.34 33.56
N ASN A 48 39.25 -17.37 34.48
CA ASN A 48 38.18 -16.63 35.17
C ASN A 48 37.18 -15.86 34.27
N GLY A 49 37.28 -15.87 32.95
CA GLY A 49 36.29 -15.31 32.01
C GLY A 49 36.87 -14.94 30.65
N THR A 50 36.01 -14.61 29.68
CA THR A 50 36.37 -14.14 28.33
C THR A 50 35.51 -12.94 27.94
N VAL A 51 36.13 -11.94 27.32
CA VAL A 51 35.43 -10.78 26.75
C VAL A 51 35.96 -10.56 25.34
N GLY A 52 35.08 -10.62 24.34
CA GLY A 52 35.44 -10.42 22.95
C GLY A 52 34.52 -9.49 22.21
N ALA A 53 35.09 -8.78 21.25
CA ALA A 53 34.39 -7.90 20.36
C ALA A 53 34.97 -8.01 18.95
N THR A 54 34.11 -7.89 17.95
CA THR A 54 34.48 -7.61 16.56
C THR A 54 33.70 -6.41 16.06
N VAL A 55 34.40 -5.55 15.32
CA VAL A 55 33.78 -4.42 14.62
C VAL A 55 34.31 -4.45 13.19
N THR A 56 33.38 -4.51 12.24
CA THR A 56 33.68 -4.41 10.81
C THR A 56 32.97 -3.18 10.26
N VAL A 57 33.70 -2.33 9.55
CA VAL A 57 33.14 -1.15 8.87
C VAL A 57 33.55 -1.18 7.41
N ALA A 58 32.58 -1.22 6.51
CA ALA A 58 32.80 -1.08 5.08
C ALA A 58 32.08 0.19 4.59
N LYS A 59 32.84 1.07 3.94
CA LYS A 59 32.31 2.28 3.32
C LYS A 59 32.72 2.29 1.85
N LEU A 60 31.73 2.42 0.97
CA LEU A 60 31.91 2.57 -0.45
C LEU A 60 31.19 3.84 -0.91
N ASN A 61 31.92 4.70 -1.59
CA ASN A 61 31.40 5.94 -2.16
C ASN A 61 31.79 5.96 -3.65
N ASN A 62 30.79 5.96 -4.53
CA ASN A 62 31.00 5.91 -5.98
C ASN A 62 30.39 7.12 -6.63
N LYS A 63 31.19 7.82 -7.41
CA LYS A 63 30.75 8.90 -8.28
C LYS A 63 31.04 8.52 -9.73
N VAL A 64 30.00 8.36 -10.54
CA VAL A 64 30.10 7.94 -11.94
C VAL A 64 29.43 9.00 -12.80
N ASN A 65 30.18 9.62 -13.70
CA ASN A 65 29.67 10.72 -14.52
C ASN A 65 29.95 10.49 -16.01
N ALA A 66 28.93 10.55 -16.85
CA ALA A 66 29.09 10.49 -18.31
C ALA A 66 28.41 11.70 -18.96
N SER A 67 29.12 12.47 -19.78
CA SER A 67 28.52 13.66 -20.39
C SER A 67 28.96 13.94 -21.83
N ILE A 68 28.00 14.30 -22.67
CA ILE A 68 28.24 15.00 -23.95
C ILE A 68 27.81 16.45 -23.74
N SER A 69 28.77 17.38 -23.75
CA SER A 69 28.54 18.79 -23.38
C SER A 69 29.12 19.73 -24.42
N GLY A 70 28.31 20.54 -25.09
CA GLY A 70 28.79 21.46 -26.12
C GLY A 70 29.13 20.76 -27.45
N GLY A 71 29.46 21.52 -28.48
CA GLY A 71 29.92 20.99 -29.78
C GLY A 71 28.82 20.60 -30.77
N ARG A 72 29.22 20.15 -31.96
CA ARG A 72 28.35 19.81 -33.10
C ARG A 72 28.63 18.39 -33.59
N TYR A 73 27.58 17.58 -33.62
CA TYR A 73 27.61 16.17 -33.98
C TYR A 73 26.68 15.94 -35.19
N THR A 74 27.24 15.54 -36.34
CA THR A 74 26.50 15.38 -37.60
C THR A 74 26.71 14.00 -38.22
N ASN A 75 25.73 13.46 -38.94
CA ASN A 75 25.77 12.10 -39.50
C ASN A 75 26.07 11.03 -38.43
N VAL A 76 25.44 11.16 -37.26
CA VAL A 76 25.61 10.21 -36.16
C VAL A 76 24.60 9.08 -36.32
N ASN A 77 24.99 7.84 -36.05
CA ASN A 77 24.06 6.73 -35.95
C ASN A 77 23.49 6.70 -34.53
N ARG A 78 24.36 6.54 -33.52
CA ARG A 78 24.00 6.57 -32.11
C ARG A 78 24.86 7.56 -31.32
N ALA A 79 24.23 8.36 -30.44
CA ALA A 79 24.92 9.20 -29.46
C ALA A 79 24.55 8.74 -28.04
N ASP A 80 25.46 8.04 -27.39
CA ASP A 80 25.28 7.46 -26.06
C ASP A 80 26.08 8.24 -25.01
N ALA A 81 25.40 8.69 -23.95
CA ALA A 81 26.01 9.10 -22.69
C ALA A 81 25.55 8.12 -21.59
N LYS A 82 26.44 7.23 -21.15
CA LYS A 82 26.09 6.10 -20.25
C LYS A 82 26.94 6.13 -18.97
N ALA A 83 26.30 6.35 -17.83
CA ALA A 83 26.89 6.20 -16.50
C ALA A 83 26.36 4.89 -15.88
N LEU A 84 27.25 3.91 -15.76
CA LEU A 84 26.89 2.53 -15.39
C LEU A 84 27.63 2.14 -14.10
N LEU A 85 26.89 1.65 -13.12
CA LEU A 85 27.43 1.22 -11.83
C LEU A 85 27.11 -0.25 -11.57
N ALA A 86 28.12 -1.04 -11.20
CA ALA A 86 27.96 -2.42 -10.74
C ALA A 86 28.59 -2.58 -9.35
N THR A 87 27.76 -2.63 -8.30
CA THR A 87 28.26 -2.70 -6.91
C THR A 87 27.90 -4.03 -6.24
N THR A 88 28.89 -4.69 -5.67
CA THR A 88 28.72 -5.83 -4.74
C THR A 88 29.46 -5.55 -3.44
N GLN A 89 28.76 -5.55 -2.31
CA GLN A 89 29.38 -5.40 -0.99
C GLN A 89 28.94 -6.53 -0.06
N VAL A 90 29.90 -7.24 0.54
CA VAL A 90 29.67 -8.29 1.52
C VAL A 90 30.47 -7.98 2.78
N THR A 91 29.78 -7.82 3.90
CA THR A 91 30.42 -7.50 5.18
C THR A 91 29.94 -8.42 6.28
N ALA A 92 30.87 -8.90 7.10
CA ALA A 92 30.57 -9.78 8.21
C ALA A 92 31.39 -9.46 9.47
N ALA A 93 30.76 -9.62 10.64
CA ALA A 93 31.44 -9.62 11.93
C ALA A 93 30.99 -10.85 12.73
N VAL A 94 31.95 -11.68 13.15
CA VAL A 94 31.67 -12.90 13.90
C VAL A 94 32.52 -12.95 15.16
N THR A 95 31.87 -13.11 16.31
CA THR A 95 32.53 -13.29 17.58
C THR A 95 32.01 -14.55 18.25
N THR A 96 32.89 -15.46 18.62
CA THR A 96 32.54 -16.66 19.38
C THR A 96 33.45 -16.82 20.58
N GLY A 97 32.87 -17.09 21.75
CA GLY A 97 33.61 -17.36 22.98
C GLY A 97 33.10 -18.59 23.70
N GLY A 98 34.01 -19.38 24.28
CA GLY A 98 33.69 -20.53 25.11
C GLY A 98 34.61 -20.64 26.34
N THR A 99 34.04 -20.88 27.53
CA THR A 99 34.83 -21.14 28.75
C THR A 99 34.28 -22.28 29.59
N ILE A 100 35.19 -23.06 30.21
CA ILE A 100 34.91 -24.11 31.20
C ILE A 100 35.84 -23.83 32.39
N SER A 101 35.31 -23.48 33.58
CA SER A 101 36.15 -23.10 34.73
C SER A 101 35.58 -23.55 36.07
N SER A 102 36.45 -23.93 37.02
CA SER A 102 36.15 -24.20 38.43
C SER A 102 36.63 -23.04 39.33
N GLY A 103 35.74 -22.14 39.78
CA GLY A 103 36.06 -21.02 40.69
C GLY A 103 35.22 -19.74 40.46
N ALA A 104 35.43 -18.66 41.22
CA ALA A 104 34.76 -17.36 41.00
C ALA A 104 35.40 -16.57 39.82
N GLY A 105 34.61 -15.96 38.93
CA GLY A 105 35.13 -15.19 37.79
C GLY A 105 34.06 -14.46 36.97
N LEU A 106 34.49 -13.61 36.03
CA LEU A 106 33.71 -12.60 35.27
C LEU A 106 32.63 -13.17 34.33
N GLY A 107 32.78 -14.39 33.78
CA GLY A 107 31.83 -14.97 32.79
C GLY A 107 32.31 -14.85 31.33
N ASN A 108 31.41 -14.96 30.34
CA ASN A 108 31.72 -14.90 28.91
C ASN A 108 30.83 -13.88 28.19
N TYR A 109 31.44 -12.80 27.67
CA TYR A 109 30.72 -11.72 26.97
C TYR A 109 31.27 -11.50 25.57
N GLN A 110 30.39 -11.53 24.57
CA GLN A 110 30.79 -11.42 23.16
C GLN A 110 30.02 -10.31 22.43
N GLY A 111 30.68 -9.58 21.54
CA GLY A 111 30.06 -8.50 20.76
C GLY A 111 30.46 -8.58 19.30
N ALA A 112 29.52 -8.37 18.39
CA ALA A 112 29.80 -8.26 16.96
C ALA A 112 29.03 -7.07 16.38
N VAL A 113 29.73 -6.16 15.71
CA VAL A 113 29.14 -5.02 15.02
C VAL A 113 29.62 -5.00 13.59
N SER A 114 28.69 -4.95 12.63
CA SER A 114 28.99 -4.87 11.20
C SER A 114 28.24 -3.69 10.59
N VAL A 115 28.97 -2.75 10.01
CA VAL A 115 28.43 -1.49 9.45
C VAL A 115 28.79 -1.38 7.98
N ASN A 116 27.75 -1.24 7.16
CA ASN A 116 27.84 -0.95 5.74
C ASN A 116 27.28 0.43 5.44
N LYS A 117 28.07 1.20 4.69
CA LYS A 117 27.65 2.48 4.15
C LYS A 117 27.98 2.53 2.66
N ILE A 118 26.95 2.70 1.85
CA ILE A 118 27.06 2.88 0.41
C ILE A 118 26.45 4.23 0.05
N ASP A 119 27.21 4.99 -0.73
CA ASP A 119 26.80 6.28 -1.30
C ASP A 119 27.15 6.25 -2.79
N ASN A 120 26.15 6.20 -3.65
CA ASN A 120 26.32 6.13 -5.09
C ASN A 120 25.71 7.38 -5.71
N ASP A 121 26.49 8.10 -6.52
CA ASP A 121 26.06 9.23 -7.33
C ASP A 121 26.41 8.96 -8.79
N VAL A 122 25.40 8.62 -9.59
CA VAL A 122 25.53 8.18 -10.98
C VAL A 122 24.77 9.16 -11.86
N GLU A 123 25.49 9.91 -12.68
CA GLU A 123 24.92 10.98 -13.50
C GLU A 123 25.31 10.82 -14.98
N ALA A 124 24.31 10.86 -15.87
CA ALA A 124 24.50 10.92 -17.30
C ALA A 124 23.84 12.18 -17.87
N SER A 125 24.52 12.90 -18.76
CA SER A 125 23.95 14.09 -19.37
C SER A 125 24.31 14.30 -20.84
N VAL A 126 23.38 14.93 -21.56
CA VAL A 126 23.64 15.58 -22.85
C VAL A 126 23.15 17.01 -22.74
N ASP A 127 24.06 17.99 -22.83
CA ASP A 127 23.72 19.40 -22.68
C ASP A 127 24.46 20.31 -23.67
N LYS A 128 23.81 21.37 -24.14
CA LYS A 128 24.43 22.42 -25.00
C LYS A 128 25.05 21.89 -26.30
N SER A 129 24.70 20.67 -26.73
CA SER A 129 25.22 20.04 -27.94
C SER A 129 24.18 20.04 -29.06
N SER A 130 24.64 20.29 -30.29
CA SER A 130 23.81 20.13 -31.50
C SER A 130 24.03 18.73 -32.07
N ILE A 131 22.98 17.90 -32.14
CA ILE A 131 23.04 16.53 -32.66
C ILE A 131 22.07 16.40 -33.83
N GLU A 132 22.60 16.27 -35.05
CA GLU A 132 21.83 16.26 -36.29
C GLU A 132 21.92 14.90 -37.02
N GLY A 133 20.76 14.36 -37.40
CA GLY A 133 20.66 13.16 -38.24
C GLY A 133 20.85 11.83 -37.50
N ALA A 134 20.68 11.82 -36.17
CA ALA A 134 20.84 10.62 -35.34
C ALA A 134 19.73 9.58 -35.56
N ASN A 135 20.06 8.30 -35.55
CA ASN A 135 19.04 7.26 -35.41
C ASN A 135 18.64 7.13 -33.94
N GLU A 136 19.58 7.21 -33.00
CA GLU A 136 19.31 7.04 -31.58
C GLU A 136 20.16 7.97 -30.70
N ILE A 137 19.55 8.50 -29.65
CA ILE A 137 20.24 9.19 -28.54
C ILE A 137 19.85 8.50 -27.24
N ASN A 138 20.84 8.04 -26.48
CA ASN A 138 20.64 7.44 -25.17
C ASN A 138 21.37 8.22 -24.09
N VAL A 139 20.63 8.67 -23.07
CA VAL A 139 21.19 9.24 -21.83
C VAL A 139 20.81 8.31 -20.69
N ILE A 140 21.76 7.51 -20.20
CA ILE A 140 21.48 6.40 -19.30
C ILE A 140 22.32 6.52 -18.03
N ALA A 141 21.67 6.65 -16.89
CA ALA A 141 22.28 6.52 -15.57
C ALA A 141 21.70 5.28 -14.87
N LYS A 142 22.45 4.19 -14.79
CA LYS A 142 21.87 2.89 -14.45
C LYS A 142 22.76 2.02 -13.58
N ASP A 143 22.12 1.37 -12.62
CA ASP A 143 22.65 0.26 -11.84
C ASP A 143 22.56 -1.04 -12.66
N VAL A 144 23.69 -1.73 -12.85
CA VAL A 144 23.85 -2.87 -13.76
C VAL A 144 24.62 -4.04 -13.13
N LYS A 145 24.34 -5.24 -13.64
CA LYS A 145 25.08 -6.45 -13.34
C LYS A 145 26.22 -6.47 -14.34
N GLY A 146 27.45 -6.78 -13.90
CA GLY A 146 28.58 -6.91 -14.82
C GLY A 146 28.38 -7.94 -15.94
N SER A 147 27.46 -8.91 -15.75
CA SER A 147 27.08 -9.90 -16.77
C SER A 147 25.92 -9.47 -17.68
N SER A 148 25.34 -8.28 -17.49
CA SER A 148 24.25 -7.78 -18.33
C SER A 148 24.77 -7.43 -19.73
N ASP A 149 23.91 -7.50 -20.76
CA ASP A 149 24.31 -7.17 -22.13
C ASP A 149 24.85 -5.75 -22.28
N LEU A 150 24.38 -4.82 -21.43
CA LEU A 150 24.82 -3.42 -21.41
C LEU A 150 26.21 -3.23 -20.77
N ALA A 151 26.62 -4.14 -19.86
CA ALA A 151 27.87 -4.02 -19.11
C ALA A 151 28.94 -5.05 -19.53
N LYS A 152 28.57 -6.13 -20.22
CA LYS A 152 29.46 -7.28 -20.49
C LYS A 152 30.76 -6.89 -21.21
N GLU A 153 30.68 -5.94 -22.15
CA GLU A 153 31.83 -5.46 -22.90
C GLU A 153 32.79 -4.68 -22.00
N TYR A 154 32.28 -3.72 -21.23
CA TYR A 154 33.08 -2.94 -20.29
C TYR A 154 33.61 -3.80 -19.12
N GLN A 155 32.84 -4.77 -18.66
CA GLN A 155 33.25 -5.71 -17.62
C GLN A 155 34.39 -6.63 -18.07
N ALA A 156 34.43 -7.03 -19.35
CA ALA A 156 35.52 -7.83 -19.91
C ALA A 156 36.87 -7.09 -19.87
N LEU A 157 36.85 -5.75 -20.02
CA LEU A 157 38.05 -4.91 -19.91
C LEU A 157 38.65 -4.91 -18.50
N LEU A 158 37.85 -5.21 -17.47
CA LEU A 158 38.26 -5.23 -16.06
C LEU A 158 38.75 -6.63 -15.59
N ASN A 159 39.05 -7.56 -16.49
CA ASN A 159 39.62 -8.90 -16.22
C ASN A 159 38.79 -9.90 -15.37
N GLY A 160 37.59 -9.54 -14.87
CA GLY A 160 36.49 -10.47 -14.53
C GLY A 160 36.74 -11.63 -13.54
N LYS A 161 37.86 -11.67 -12.80
CA LYS A 161 38.25 -12.82 -11.94
C LYS A 161 37.56 -12.86 -10.56
N ASP A 162 36.87 -11.80 -10.17
CA ASP A 162 36.48 -11.60 -8.76
C ASP A 162 35.29 -12.45 -8.32
N LYS A 163 34.33 -12.73 -9.21
CA LYS A 163 33.12 -13.50 -8.87
C LYS A 163 33.41 -14.97 -8.59
N LYS A 164 34.22 -15.60 -9.45
CA LYS A 164 34.65 -17.01 -9.28
C LYS A 164 35.54 -17.17 -8.04
N TYR A 165 36.43 -16.22 -7.77
CA TYR A 165 37.27 -16.20 -6.57
C TYR A 165 36.47 -16.21 -5.25
N LEU A 166 35.32 -15.53 -5.22
CA LEU A 166 34.43 -15.44 -4.05
C LEU A 166 33.51 -16.67 -3.91
N GLU A 167 32.95 -17.16 -5.03
CA GLU A 167 32.15 -18.39 -5.06
C GLU A 167 32.99 -19.63 -4.67
N ASP A 168 34.24 -19.74 -5.17
CA ASP A 168 35.18 -20.82 -4.84
C ASP A 168 35.57 -20.83 -3.35
N ARG A 169 35.43 -19.69 -2.65
CA ARG A 169 35.67 -19.53 -1.21
C ARG A 169 34.40 -19.67 -0.37
N GLY A 170 33.28 -20.04 -0.99
CA GLY A 170 31.99 -20.24 -0.32
C GLY A 170 31.34 -18.94 0.19
N ILE A 171 31.78 -17.77 -0.28
CA ILE A 171 31.23 -16.47 0.14
C ILE A 171 29.97 -16.19 -0.69
N ASN A 172 28.81 -16.14 -0.03
CA ASN A 172 27.55 -15.85 -0.71
C ASN A 172 27.44 -14.36 -1.08
N THR A 173 27.82 -14.03 -2.31
CA THR A 173 27.74 -12.69 -2.91
C THR A 173 26.38 -12.38 -3.54
N THR A 174 25.45 -13.35 -3.54
CA THR A 174 24.15 -13.23 -4.22
C THR A 174 22.99 -12.97 -3.26
N GLY A 175 23.17 -13.24 -1.96
CA GLY A 175 22.10 -13.22 -0.97
C GLY A 175 21.08 -14.35 -1.13
N ASN A 176 21.23 -15.26 -2.10
CA ASN A 176 20.23 -16.24 -2.50
C ASN A 176 19.71 -17.12 -1.35
N GLY A 177 20.59 -17.49 -0.41
CA GLY A 177 20.24 -18.30 0.76
C GLY A 177 19.28 -17.63 1.77
N TYR A 178 19.03 -16.32 1.66
CA TYR A 178 18.16 -15.56 2.57
C TYR A 178 16.75 -15.32 1.98
N TYR A 179 16.49 -15.73 0.74
CA TYR A 179 15.24 -15.45 0.04
C TYR A 179 14.33 -16.68 -0.04
N THR A 180 13.03 -16.46 0.02
CA THR A 180 12.03 -17.47 -0.37
C THR A 180 12.10 -17.75 -1.89
N LYS A 181 11.52 -18.87 -2.37
CA LYS A 181 11.51 -19.19 -3.82
C LYS A 181 10.95 -18.06 -4.69
N GLU A 182 9.88 -17.40 -4.25
CA GLU A 182 9.29 -16.25 -4.98
C GLU A 182 10.22 -15.03 -4.99
N GLN A 183 10.83 -14.72 -3.83
CA GLN A 183 11.80 -13.62 -3.72
C GLN A 183 13.06 -13.89 -4.52
N LEU A 184 13.50 -15.14 -4.63
CA LEU A 184 14.64 -15.55 -5.43
C LEU A 184 14.40 -15.29 -6.93
N GLU A 185 13.22 -15.62 -7.44
CA GLU A 185 12.85 -15.30 -8.83
C GLU A 185 12.78 -13.79 -9.08
N LYS A 186 12.35 -13.00 -8.08
CA LYS A 186 12.42 -11.53 -8.16
C LYS A 186 13.87 -11.02 -8.10
N ALA A 187 14.71 -11.57 -7.22
CA ALA A 187 16.12 -11.21 -7.07
C ALA A 187 16.93 -11.48 -8.34
N LYS A 188 16.68 -12.61 -9.01
CA LYS A 188 17.32 -12.95 -10.30
C LYS A 188 17.07 -11.89 -11.36
N LYS A 189 15.87 -11.30 -11.37
CA LYS A 189 15.46 -10.24 -12.31
C LYS A 189 16.00 -8.85 -11.97
N LYS A 190 16.53 -8.63 -10.76
CA LYS A 190 17.15 -7.35 -10.40
C LYS A 190 18.56 -7.30 -10.98
N GLU A 191 18.92 -6.20 -11.62
CA GLU A 191 20.21 -6.05 -12.30
C GLU A 191 21.17 -5.14 -11.55
N GLY A 192 20.86 -4.61 -10.37
CA GLY A 192 21.74 -3.64 -9.72
C GLY A 192 22.50 -4.14 -8.50
N ALA A 193 22.79 -3.23 -7.58
CA ALA A 193 23.67 -3.42 -6.44
C ALA A 193 23.23 -4.57 -5.54
N VAL A 194 24.19 -5.38 -5.09
CA VAL A 194 23.97 -6.47 -4.12
C VAL A 194 24.75 -6.19 -2.85
N ILE A 195 24.03 -6.04 -1.74
CA ILE A 195 24.58 -5.60 -0.46
C ILE A 195 24.20 -6.62 0.60
N VAL A 196 25.20 -7.26 1.21
CA VAL A 196 25.01 -8.27 2.25
C VAL A 196 25.79 -7.84 3.49
N ASN A 197 25.10 -7.77 4.63
CA ASN A 197 25.69 -7.43 5.92
C ASN A 197 25.26 -8.45 6.99
N ALA A 198 26.22 -8.95 7.77
CA ALA A 198 25.96 -9.95 8.79
C ALA A 198 26.72 -9.69 10.11
N ALA A 199 26.07 -9.90 11.25
CA ALA A 199 26.69 -9.89 12.57
C ALA A 199 26.26 -11.12 13.38
N LEU A 200 27.22 -11.84 13.97
CA LEU A 200 26.98 -13.02 14.80
C LEU A 200 27.79 -12.95 16.10
N SER A 201 27.10 -13.10 17.23
CA SER A 201 27.71 -13.19 18.56
C SER A 201 27.30 -14.50 19.24
N VAL A 202 28.27 -15.32 19.64
CA VAL A 202 28.04 -16.60 20.34
C VAL A 202 28.82 -16.65 21.66
N ALA A 203 28.13 -16.84 22.79
CA ALA A 203 28.73 -16.96 24.11
C ALA A 203 28.27 -18.24 24.83
N GLY A 204 29.19 -19.19 25.04
CA GLY A 204 28.94 -20.40 25.84
C GLY A 204 29.80 -20.44 27.12
N THR A 205 29.22 -20.72 28.28
CA THR A 205 29.99 -20.87 29.52
C THR A 205 29.22 -21.60 30.62
N ASP A 206 29.95 -22.10 31.62
CA ASP A 206 29.34 -22.59 32.87
C ASP A 206 28.92 -21.43 33.81
N LYS A 207 29.40 -20.21 33.56
CA LYS A 207 29.12 -18.96 34.32
C LYS A 207 28.17 -18.03 33.56
N SER A 208 28.16 -16.72 33.85
CA SER A 208 27.28 -15.76 33.16
C SER A 208 27.69 -15.61 31.70
N ALA A 209 26.75 -15.75 30.78
CA ALA A 209 26.94 -15.58 29.35
C ALA A 209 26.22 -14.31 28.88
N GLY A 210 26.84 -13.56 27.97
CA GLY A 210 26.13 -12.49 27.32
C GLY A 210 26.72 -12.07 26.00
N GLY A 211 25.98 -11.24 25.29
CA GLY A 211 26.48 -10.68 24.06
C GLY A 211 25.48 -9.91 23.23
N VAL A 212 26.00 -9.35 22.15
CA VAL A 212 25.30 -8.40 21.30
C VAL A 212 25.75 -8.56 19.86
N ALA A 213 24.81 -8.64 18.92
CA ALA A 213 25.09 -8.59 17.48
C ALA A 213 24.36 -7.41 16.83
N ILE A 214 25.07 -6.50 16.16
CA ILE A 214 24.47 -5.34 15.48
C ILE A 214 24.93 -5.32 14.02
N ALA A 215 23.97 -5.33 13.10
CA ALA A 215 24.21 -5.16 11.68
C ALA A 215 23.51 -3.88 11.21
N VAL A 216 24.28 -2.90 10.73
CA VAL A 216 23.78 -1.62 10.20
C VAL A 216 24.09 -1.53 8.72
N ASN A 217 23.08 -1.25 7.91
CA ASN A 217 23.27 -0.91 6.50
C ASN A 217 22.61 0.41 6.16
N THR A 218 23.38 1.30 5.54
CA THR A 218 22.90 2.59 5.00
C THR A 218 23.24 2.63 3.53
N VAL A 219 22.22 2.68 2.68
CA VAL A 219 22.36 2.72 1.23
C VAL A 219 21.74 4.01 0.73
N LYS A 220 22.56 4.84 0.08
CA LYS A 220 22.13 6.04 -0.61
C LYS A 220 22.48 5.90 -2.08
N ASN A 221 21.48 6.03 -2.93
CA ASN A 221 21.62 5.94 -4.37
C ASN A 221 21.02 7.18 -5.00
N LYS A 222 21.81 7.88 -5.80
CA LYS A 222 21.38 8.99 -6.63
C LYS A 222 21.70 8.64 -8.08
N PHE A 223 20.66 8.52 -8.90
CA PHE A 223 20.74 8.19 -10.32
C PHE A 223 20.05 9.28 -11.11
N LYS A 224 20.80 10.00 -11.95
CA LYS A 224 20.28 11.14 -12.70
C LYS A 224 20.64 11.04 -14.18
N ALA A 225 19.64 11.05 -15.06
CA ALA A 225 19.82 11.16 -16.50
C ALA A 225 19.16 12.45 -16.99
N GLU A 226 19.90 13.32 -17.69
CA GLU A 226 19.40 14.62 -18.13
C GLU A 226 19.76 14.94 -19.59
N LEU A 227 18.76 15.31 -20.38
CA LEU A 227 18.93 15.87 -21.73
C LEU A 227 18.47 17.34 -21.73
N SER A 228 19.37 18.25 -22.06
CA SER A 228 19.10 19.69 -22.16
C SER A 228 19.44 20.23 -23.54
N GLY A 229 18.47 20.85 -24.20
CA GLY A 229 18.61 21.38 -25.56
C GLY A 229 18.91 22.89 -25.63
N SER A 230 19.38 23.53 -24.55
CA SER A 230 19.63 24.97 -24.52
C SER A 230 21.11 25.34 -24.40
N ASN A 231 21.64 26.08 -25.37
CA ASN A 231 22.82 26.94 -25.25
C ASN A 231 22.43 28.42 -25.49
N LYS A 232 22.96 29.34 -24.67
CA LYS A 232 22.73 30.78 -24.82
C LYS A 232 23.64 31.44 -25.86
N GLU A 233 24.67 30.73 -26.34
CA GLU A 233 25.76 31.32 -27.14
C GLU A 233 25.80 30.87 -28.61
N ALA A 234 25.01 29.86 -28.99
CA ALA A 234 24.87 29.40 -30.38
C ALA A 234 23.38 29.38 -30.75
N GLY A 235 22.99 30.07 -31.83
CA GLY A 235 21.61 30.09 -32.30
C GLY A 235 21.06 28.69 -32.53
N GLU A 236 19.95 28.38 -31.84
CA GLU A 236 19.11 27.18 -31.90
C GLU A 236 19.86 25.82 -31.98
N ASP A 237 20.29 25.30 -30.83
CA ASP A 237 20.64 23.88 -30.71
C ASP A 237 19.43 23.00 -31.07
N LYS A 238 19.63 22.08 -32.01
CA LYS A 238 18.62 21.12 -32.46
C LYS A 238 19.07 19.72 -32.10
N ILE A 239 18.23 19.02 -31.34
CA ILE A 239 18.32 17.57 -31.19
C ILE A 239 17.44 16.96 -32.29
N HIS A 240 18.04 16.38 -33.31
CA HIS A 240 17.33 15.75 -34.44
C HIS A 240 17.70 14.27 -34.53
N ALA A 241 16.87 13.43 -33.91
CA ALA A 241 17.12 11.99 -33.77
C ALA A 241 15.83 11.18 -33.90
N LYS A 242 15.82 10.04 -34.60
CA LYS A 242 14.61 9.20 -34.72
C LYS A 242 14.09 8.77 -33.34
N HIS A 243 14.99 8.29 -32.47
CA HIS A 243 14.67 7.81 -31.14
C HIS A 243 15.51 8.54 -30.08
N VAL A 244 14.86 9.04 -29.03
CA VAL A 244 15.50 9.66 -27.87
C VAL A 244 15.07 8.92 -26.61
N ASN A 245 16.03 8.42 -25.84
CA ASN A 245 15.80 7.70 -24.60
C ASN A 245 16.63 8.33 -23.46
N VAL A 246 15.95 8.75 -22.41
CA VAL A 246 16.55 9.26 -21.17
C VAL A 246 16.11 8.33 -20.05
N GLU A 247 17.03 7.53 -19.51
CA GLU A 247 16.74 6.49 -18.53
C GLU A 247 17.60 6.66 -17.28
N ALA A 248 16.95 6.79 -16.12
CA ALA A 248 17.58 6.69 -14.81
C ALA A 248 17.04 5.45 -14.09
N LYS A 249 17.92 4.56 -13.61
CA LYS A 249 17.48 3.32 -12.95
C LYS A 249 18.36 2.93 -11.77
N SER A 250 17.75 2.80 -10.60
CA SER A 250 18.36 2.27 -9.37
C SER A 250 17.73 0.91 -9.02
N SER A 251 18.55 -0.13 -8.81
CA SER A 251 18.06 -1.49 -8.57
C SER A 251 18.81 -2.17 -7.42
N THR A 252 18.40 -1.93 -6.17
CA THR A 252 19.11 -2.44 -5.00
C THR A 252 18.56 -3.77 -4.48
N VAL A 253 19.44 -4.73 -4.26
CA VAL A 253 19.21 -5.96 -3.48
C VAL A 253 20.00 -5.85 -2.19
N VAL A 254 19.32 -5.95 -1.04
CA VAL A 254 19.93 -5.72 0.26
C VAL A 254 19.52 -6.76 1.30
N VAL A 255 20.51 -7.33 1.97
CA VAL A 255 20.35 -8.28 3.07
C VAL A 255 21.13 -7.78 4.28
N ASN A 256 20.46 -7.68 5.41
CA ASN A 256 21.04 -7.31 6.69
C ASN A 256 20.60 -8.31 7.76
N ALA A 257 21.54 -8.96 8.43
CA ALA A 257 21.26 -10.03 9.39
C ALA A 257 22.09 -9.89 10.68
N ALA A 258 21.44 -9.96 11.84
CA ALA A 258 22.11 -9.95 13.14
C ALA A 258 21.59 -11.09 14.02
N SER A 259 22.48 -11.83 14.68
CA SER A 259 22.08 -12.94 15.57
C SER A 259 22.94 -13.03 16.83
N GLY A 260 22.29 -13.15 17.98
CA GLY A 260 22.93 -13.40 19.28
C GLY A 260 22.55 -14.76 19.86
N LEU A 261 23.53 -15.57 20.25
CA LEU A 261 23.35 -16.87 20.92
C LEU A 261 24.12 -16.92 22.26
N ALA A 262 23.43 -17.16 23.38
CA ALA A 262 24.09 -17.29 24.69
C ALA A 262 23.53 -18.45 25.49
N ILE A 263 24.44 -19.31 25.96
CA ILE A 263 24.13 -20.49 26.77
C ILE A 263 24.98 -20.46 28.03
N SER A 264 24.32 -20.45 29.18
CA SER A 264 24.93 -20.53 30.51
C SER A 264 24.51 -21.81 31.22
N LYS A 265 25.44 -22.53 31.87
CA LYS A 265 25.04 -23.60 32.82
C LYS A 265 24.50 -22.98 34.09
N ASP A 266 25.29 -22.44 35.01
CA ASP A 266 24.83 -22.14 36.37
C ASP A 266 24.39 -20.70 36.66
N ALA A 267 24.54 -19.77 35.71
CA ALA A 267 24.35 -18.34 35.96
C ALA A 267 23.49 -17.66 34.89
N PHE A 268 23.54 -16.33 34.78
CA PHE A 268 22.71 -15.52 33.88
C PHE A 268 23.06 -15.73 32.39
N SER A 269 22.07 -15.65 31.49
CA SER A 269 22.28 -15.56 30.02
C SER A 269 21.53 -14.35 29.45
N GLY A 270 22.23 -13.42 28.78
CA GLY A 270 21.64 -12.19 28.25
C GLY A 270 22.06 -11.88 26.81
N MET A 271 21.10 -11.69 25.92
CA MET A 271 21.34 -11.52 24.48
C MET A 271 20.61 -10.33 23.88
N GLY A 272 21.32 -9.59 23.02
CA GLY A 272 20.76 -8.57 22.16
C GLY A 272 21.10 -8.80 20.69
N SER A 273 20.17 -8.54 19.78
CA SER A 273 20.49 -8.35 18.37
C SER A 273 19.77 -7.16 17.76
N GLY A 274 20.45 -6.47 16.85
CA GLY A 274 19.96 -5.28 16.17
C GLY A 274 20.27 -5.33 14.69
N ALA A 275 19.26 -5.26 13.85
CA ALA A 275 19.42 -5.16 12.40
C ALA A 275 18.79 -3.84 11.94
N TRP A 276 19.62 -2.88 11.54
CA TRP A 276 19.22 -1.56 11.09
C TRP A 276 19.48 -1.39 9.60
N GLN A 277 18.46 -1.02 8.84
CA GLN A 277 18.55 -0.77 7.42
C GLN A 277 17.93 0.59 7.09
N ASP A 278 18.67 1.43 6.37
CA ASP A 278 18.22 2.71 5.85
C ASP A 278 18.51 2.75 4.35
N LEU A 279 17.45 2.84 3.55
CA LEU A 279 17.52 2.82 2.09
C LEU A 279 16.94 4.12 1.55
N SER A 280 17.78 4.90 0.89
CA SER A 280 17.39 6.17 0.28
C SER A 280 17.78 6.17 -1.19
N ASN A 281 16.79 6.15 -2.08
CA ASN A 281 17.04 6.17 -3.52
C ASN A 281 16.39 7.41 -4.14
N ASP A 282 17.17 8.18 -4.91
CA ASP A 282 16.74 9.33 -5.70
C ASP A 282 17.05 9.05 -7.17
N THR A 283 16.01 8.83 -7.97
CA THR A 283 16.12 8.44 -9.38
C THR A 283 15.40 9.44 -10.26
N ILE A 284 16.12 10.18 -11.09
CA ILE A 284 15.59 11.30 -11.86
C ILE A 284 15.96 11.16 -13.34
N ALA A 285 14.97 11.08 -14.21
CA ALA A 285 15.12 11.21 -15.66
C ALA A 285 14.48 12.53 -16.11
N LYS A 286 15.22 13.36 -16.84
CA LYS A 286 14.78 14.71 -17.16
C LYS A 286 15.12 15.11 -18.60
N VAL A 287 14.15 15.72 -19.28
CA VAL A 287 14.34 16.47 -20.52
C VAL A 287 13.93 17.92 -20.23
N ASP A 288 14.83 18.87 -20.49
CA ASP A 288 14.60 20.28 -20.16
C ASP A 288 14.97 21.17 -21.35
N LYS A 289 14.17 22.21 -21.59
CA LYS A 289 14.46 23.37 -22.47
C LYS A 289 15.15 23.00 -23.78
N GLY A 290 14.37 22.81 -24.83
CA GLY A 290 14.96 22.55 -26.15
C GLY A 290 13.94 22.32 -27.26
N ARG A 291 14.46 22.22 -28.49
CA ARG A 291 13.72 21.75 -29.65
C ARG A 291 14.23 20.35 -30.03
N ILE A 292 13.35 19.37 -29.89
CA ILE A 292 13.64 17.97 -30.19
C ILE A 292 12.80 17.56 -31.40
N SER A 293 13.44 17.00 -32.42
CA SER A 293 12.78 16.30 -33.51
C SER A 293 12.97 14.80 -33.31
N ALA A 294 11.90 14.09 -32.94
CA ALA A 294 11.93 12.65 -32.68
C ALA A 294 10.60 11.95 -33.03
N ASP A 295 10.71 10.72 -33.53
CA ASP A 295 9.57 9.82 -33.71
C ASP A 295 9.23 9.10 -32.40
N SER A 296 10.20 8.93 -31.49
CA SER A 296 9.94 8.52 -30.11
C SER A 296 10.79 9.25 -29.09
N LEU A 297 10.15 9.75 -28.03
CA LEU A 297 10.78 10.33 -26.85
C LEU A 297 10.38 9.52 -25.61
N ASN A 298 11.34 8.84 -25.00
CA ASN A 298 11.16 8.06 -23.79
C ASN A 298 11.95 8.69 -22.64
N VAL A 299 11.27 9.00 -21.53
CA VAL A 299 11.86 9.55 -20.30
C VAL A 299 11.43 8.65 -19.14
N ASN A 300 12.35 7.81 -18.67
CA ASN A 300 12.04 6.72 -17.76
C ASN A 300 12.89 6.81 -16.49
N ALA A 301 12.24 6.96 -15.33
CA ALA A 301 12.87 6.85 -14.02
C ALA A 301 12.35 5.59 -13.32
N ASN A 302 13.25 4.70 -12.90
CA ASN A 302 12.90 3.41 -12.30
C ASN A 302 13.68 3.15 -11.02
N ASN A 303 13.00 3.14 -9.89
CA ASN A 303 13.55 2.74 -8.61
C ASN A 303 13.01 1.36 -8.20
N SER A 304 13.91 0.48 -7.78
CA SER A 304 13.56 -0.88 -7.46
C SER A 304 14.37 -1.39 -6.26
N ILE A 305 13.70 -1.85 -5.22
CA ILE A 305 14.32 -2.35 -3.99
C ILE A 305 13.80 -3.75 -3.65
N LEU A 306 14.72 -4.66 -3.35
CA LEU A 306 14.45 -5.92 -2.67
C LEU A 306 15.27 -5.98 -1.38
N GLY A 307 14.62 -5.88 -0.23
CA GLY A 307 15.28 -5.79 1.08
C GLY A 307 14.86 -6.88 2.06
N VAL A 308 15.83 -7.46 2.77
CA VAL A 308 15.63 -8.41 3.86
C VAL A 308 16.45 -7.94 5.07
N ASN A 309 15.78 -7.65 6.18
CA ASN A 309 16.41 -7.20 7.42
C ASN A 309 15.97 -8.11 8.59
N VAL A 310 16.91 -8.81 9.22
CA VAL A 310 16.61 -9.89 10.17
C VAL A 310 17.43 -9.73 11.44
N ALA A 311 16.77 -9.75 12.60
CA ALA A 311 17.39 -9.81 13.92
C ALA A 311 16.91 -11.05 14.68
N GLY A 312 17.84 -11.82 15.24
CA GLY A 312 17.60 -13.09 15.93
C GLY A 312 18.24 -13.16 17.32
N THR A 313 17.59 -13.78 18.31
CA THR A 313 18.26 -14.12 19.59
C THR A 313 17.86 -15.48 20.14
N ILE A 314 18.80 -16.21 20.74
CA ILE A 314 18.52 -17.39 21.57
C ILE A 314 19.30 -17.27 22.88
N ALA A 315 18.59 -17.26 24.01
CA ALA A 315 19.17 -17.23 25.35
C ALA A 315 18.73 -18.46 26.17
N GLY A 316 19.70 -19.25 26.66
CA GLY A 316 19.46 -20.41 27.52
C GLY A 316 20.28 -20.36 28.81
N SER A 317 19.67 -20.70 29.96
CA SER A 317 20.34 -20.66 31.27
C SER A 317 19.71 -21.60 32.31
N LEU A 318 20.45 -22.10 33.32
CA LEU A 318 19.79 -22.66 34.51
C LEU A 318 19.14 -21.56 35.36
N SER A 319 19.74 -20.38 35.51
CA SER A 319 19.21 -19.30 36.35
C SER A 319 18.20 -18.40 35.62
N THR A 320 18.64 -17.36 34.89
CA THR A 320 17.77 -16.39 34.19
C THR A 320 18.25 -16.21 32.76
N ALA A 321 17.32 -16.23 31.81
CA ALA A 321 17.60 -16.00 30.39
C ALA A 321 16.85 -14.75 29.90
N VAL A 322 17.55 -13.85 29.23
CA VAL A 322 17.01 -12.62 28.63
C VAL A 322 17.42 -12.55 27.16
N GLY A 323 16.48 -12.39 26.25
CA GLY A 323 16.74 -12.22 24.81
C GLY A 323 15.96 -11.05 24.23
N ALA A 324 16.62 -10.18 23.47
CA ALA A 324 15.97 -9.07 22.79
C ALA A 324 16.46 -8.91 21.35
N ALA A 325 15.54 -8.82 20.39
CA ALA A 325 15.87 -8.55 18.99
C ALA A 325 15.13 -7.31 18.46
N PHE A 326 15.83 -6.48 17.71
CA PHE A 326 15.30 -5.28 17.07
C PHE A 326 15.65 -5.27 15.58
N ALA A 327 14.64 -5.20 14.73
CA ALA A 327 14.82 -5.05 13.29
C ALA A 327 14.13 -3.76 12.82
N ASN A 328 14.89 -2.82 12.28
CA ASN A 328 14.39 -1.54 11.77
C ASN A 328 14.75 -1.39 10.30
N ASN A 329 13.76 -1.14 9.46
CA ASN A 329 13.97 -0.75 8.07
C ASN A 329 13.27 0.59 7.79
N THR A 330 14.01 1.50 7.16
CA THR A 330 13.53 2.82 6.72
C THR A 330 13.70 2.94 5.20
N LEU A 331 12.66 3.41 4.52
CA LEU A 331 12.63 3.64 3.07
C LEU A 331 12.38 5.11 2.77
N HIS A 332 13.22 5.70 1.94
CA HIS A 332 13.05 7.04 1.41
C HIS A 332 13.31 7.01 -0.11
N ASN A 333 12.24 6.88 -0.89
CA ASN A 333 12.36 6.77 -2.34
C ASN A 333 11.82 8.00 -3.04
N LYS A 334 12.59 8.55 -3.96
CA LYS A 334 12.16 9.58 -4.90
C LYS A 334 12.41 9.08 -6.31
N THR A 335 11.38 9.14 -7.15
CA THR A 335 11.46 8.72 -8.55
C THR A 335 10.72 9.72 -9.42
N SER A 336 11.44 10.43 -10.27
CA SER A 336 10.89 11.54 -11.05
C SER A 336 11.24 11.41 -12.53
N ALA A 337 10.24 11.42 -13.40
CA ALA A 337 10.40 11.51 -14.86
C ALA A 337 9.78 12.82 -15.37
N LEU A 338 10.60 13.68 -15.96
CA LEU A 338 10.25 15.10 -16.17
C LEU A 338 10.51 15.52 -17.62
N ILE A 339 9.54 16.21 -18.24
CA ILE A 339 9.73 17.00 -19.47
C ILE A 339 9.30 18.45 -19.16
N THR A 340 10.20 19.41 -19.32
CA THR A 340 9.92 20.82 -19.02
C THR A 340 10.40 21.74 -20.13
N GLY A 341 9.61 22.75 -20.51
CA GLY A 341 10.05 23.80 -21.43
C GLY A 341 10.44 23.30 -22.83
N THR A 342 9.89 22.18 -23.29
CA THR A 342 10.40 21.44 -24.47
C THR A 342 9.40 21.46 -25.61
N LYS A 343 9.88 21.70 -26.85
CA LYS A 343 9.10 21.54 -28.08
C LYS A 343 9.53 20.27 -28.81
N VAL A 344 8.59 19.36 -29.07
CA VAL A 344 8.83 18.09 -29.74
C VAL A 344 8.09 18.03 -31.06
N ASN A 345 8.84 17.83 -32.16
CA ASN A 345 8.32 17.66 -33.51
C ASN A 345 8.62 16.25 -34.04
N PRO A 346 7.84 15.71 -34.99
CA PRO A 346 8.15 14.41 -35.60
C PRO A 346 9.44 14.48 -36.42
N PHE A 347 10.30 13.46 -36.31
CA PHE A 347 11.52 13.35 -37.10
C PHE A 347 11.17 12.98 -38.56
N SER A 348 10.32 11.97 -38.73
CA SER A 348 9.81 11.49 -40.02
C SER A 348 8.78 12.42 -40.68
N GLY A 349 8.40 13.51 -39.99
CA GLY A 349 7.32 14.41 -40.40
C GLY A 349 5.91 13.85 -40.21
N LYS A 350 5.75 12.63 -39.67
CA LYS A 350 4.45 11.95 -39.56
C LYS A 350 3.96 11.78 -38.13
N ASN A 351 4.72 11.04 -37.31
CA ASN A 351 4.25 10.53 -36.02
C ASN A 351 5.31 10.66 -34.92
N THR A 352 4.89 11.07 -33.74
CA THR A 352 5.69 11.09 -32.50
C THR A 352 5.01 10.23 -31.43
N LYS A 353 5.80 9.44 -30.70
CA LYS A 353 5.40 8.74 -29.47
C LYS A 353 6.12 9.35 -28.28
N VAL A 354 5.38 9.72 -27.24
CA VAL A 354 5.95 10.28 -26.01
C VAL A 354 5.61 9.37 -24.85
N ASN A 355 6.62 8.97 -24.09
CA ASN A 355 6.47 8.16 -22.89
C ASN A 355 7.27 8.78 -21.75
N VAL A 356 6.59 9.23 -20.70
CA VAL A 356 7.18 9.75 -19.47
C VAL A 356 6.75 8.84 -18.34
N GLN A 357 7.68 8.06 -17.78
CA GLN A 357 7.35 7.04 -16.80
C GLN A 357 8.23 7.13 -15.55
N ALA A 358 7.59 7.25 -14.39
CA ALA A 358 8.21 7.08 -13.10
C ALA A 358 7.67 5.79 -12.43
N LEU A 359 8.56 4.86 -12.11
CA LEU A 359 8.21 3.57 -11.50
C LEU A 359 9.01 3.36 -10.20
N ASN A 360 8.32 3.14 -9.09
CA ASN A 360 8.89 2.73 -7.82
C ASN A 360 8.37 1.33 -7.44
N ASP A 361 9.27 0.35 -7.27
CA ASP A 361 8.93 -1.04 -6.91
C ASP A 361 9.74 -1.48 -5.67
N SER A 362 9.09 -1.62 -4.52
CA SER A 362 9.73 -1.95 -3.26
C SER A 362 9.16 -3.22 -2.62
N HIS A 363 10.01 -4.23 -2.41
CA HIS A 363 9.68 -5.44 -1.64
C HIS A 363 10.58 -5.56 -0.42
N ILE A 364 10.02 -5.35 0.78
CA ILE A 364 10.77 -5.38 2.04
C ILE A 364 10.25 -6.49 2.95
N THR A 365 11.17 -7.21 3.58
CA THR A 365 10.88 -8.16 4.65
C THR A 365 11.75 -7.86 5.86
N ASN A 366 11.10 -7.51 6.98
CA ASN A 366 11.74 -7.13 8.22
C ASN A 366 11.30 -8.09 9.34
N VAL A 367 12.25 -8.79 9.97
CA VAL A 367 11.95 -9.88 10.90
C VAL A 367 12.76 -9.70 12.19
N SER A 368 12.07 -9.78 13.33
CA SER A 368 12.69 -9.96 14.65
C SER A 368 12.17 -11.25 15.25
N ALA A 369 13.07 -12.14 15.67
CA ALA A 369 12.67 -13.42 16.24
C ALA A 369 13.60 -13.86 17.37
N GLY A 370 13.06 -14.58 18.36
CA GLY A 370 13.94 -15.21 19.33
C GLY A 370 13.25 -15.93 20.46
N GLY A 371 14.06 -16.44 21.38
CA GLY A 371 13.54 -17.11 22.56
C GLY A 371 14.49 -17.10 23.74
N ALA A 372 13.91 -17.13 24.94
CA ALA A 372 14.63 -17.15 26.20
C ALA A 372 14.10 -18.27 27.09
N ALA A 373 14.96 -19.24 27.45
CA ALA A 373 14.59 -20.41 28.24
C ALA A 373 15.43 -20.56 29.52
N SER A 374 14.76 -20.77 30.65
CA SER A 374 15.35 -20.97 31.98
C SER A 374 14.82 -22.19 32.73
N ILE A 375 15.69 -22.90 33.45
CA ILE A 375 15.32 -24.10 34.24
C ILE A 375 15.01 -23.78 35.72
N LYS A 376 15.59 -22.72 36.33
CA LYS A 376 15.42 -22.38 37.75
C LYS A 376 14.60 -21.10 37.97
N GLN A 377 14.76 -20.07 37.13
CA GLN A 377 14.05 -18.79 37.28
C GLN A 377 13.27 -18.39 36.03
N ALA A 378 13.61 -17.28 35.38
CA ALA A 378 12.78 -16.63 34.37
C ALA A 378 13.39 -16.66 32.97
N GLY A 379 12.53 -16.83 31.96
CA GLY A 379 12.83 -16.55 30.55
C GLY A 379 12.12 -15.27 30.13
N ILE A 380 12.86 -14.26 29.69
CA ILE A 380 12.34 -12.94 29.32
C ILE A 380 12.72 -12.62 27.88
N GLY A 381 11.74 -12.30 27.03
CA GLY A 381 11.95 -12.06 25.60
C GLY A 381 11.30 -10.78 25.07
N GLY A 382 12.03 -9.96 24.31
CA GLY A 382 11.51 -8.76 23.65
C GLY A 382 11.81 -8.73 22.16
N MET A 383 10.81 -8.65 21.30
CA MET A 383 11.03 -8.59 19.84
C MET A 383 10.34 -7.37 19.25
N VAL A 384 11.07 -6.58 18.48
CA VAL A 384 10.54 -5.39 17.85
C VAL A 384 10.96 -5.35 16.39
N SER A 385 9.97 -5.33 15.49
CA SER A 385 10.16 -5.19 14.05
C SER A 385 9.43 -3.95 13.57
N VAL A 386 10.16 -3.03 12.94
CA VAL A 386 9.62 -1.74 12.48
C VAL A 386 9.99 -1.46 11.03
N ASN A 387 8.97 -1.21 10.20
CA ASN A 387 9.12 -0.65 8.87
C ASN A 387 8.60 0.79 8.86
N ARG A 388 9.42 1.71 8.37
CA ARG A 388 9.04 3.09 8.07
C ARG A 388 9.29 3.39 6.60
N GLY A 389 8.42 4.14 5.97
CA GLY A 389 8.59 4.51 4.57
C GLY A 389 7.96 5.85 4.22
N SER A 390 8.58 6.55 3.28
CA SER A 390 8.00 7.69 2.57
C SER A 390 8.51 7.66 1.14
N ASP A 391 7.60 7.76 0.17
CA ASP A 391 7.98 7.64 -1.24
C ASP A 391 7.28 8.72 -2.07
N GLU A 392 8.00 9.26 -3.03
CA GLU A 392 7.53 10.24 -4.01
C GLU A 392 7.79 9.67 -5.41
N THR A 393 6.73 9.43 -6.17
CA THR A 393 6.80 9.00 -7.57
C THR A 393 6.07 10.01 -8.43
N GLU A 394 6.79 10.66 -9.35
CA GLU A 394 6.30 11.79 -10.12
C GLU A 394 6.61 11.64 -11.61
N ALA A 395 5.58 11.72 -12.45
CA ALA A 395 5.70 11.91 -13.89
C ALA A 395 5.12 13.27 -14.26
N LEU A 396 5.93 14.17 -14.81
CA LEU A 396 5.54 15.55 -15.10
C LEU A 396 5.90 15.94 -16.52
N VAL A 397 4.92 16.53 -17.21
CA VAL A 397 5.14 17.32 -18.42
C VAL A 397 4.63 18.72 -18.16
N SER A 398 5.50 19.73 -18.28
CA SER A 398 5.10 21.12 -18.11
C SER A 398 5.68 22.05 -19.18
N ASP A 399 4.93 23.11 -19.50
CA ASP A 399 5.40 24.23 -20.33
C ASP A 399 5.96 23.74 -21.68
N SER A 400 5.32 22.75 -22.30
CA SER A 400 5.84 21.99 -23.44
C SER A 400 4.84 21.89 -24.60
N GLU A 401 5.36 21.74 -25.82
CA GLU A 401 4.58 21.62 -27.05
C GLU A 401 4.92 20.32 -27.80
N PHE A 402 3.92 19.59 -28.25
CA PHE A 402 4.09 18.31 -28.96
C PHE A 402 3.28 18.30 -30.25
N GLU A 403 3.94 18.01 -31.37
CA GLU A 403 3.33 17.95 -32.71
C GLU A 403 3.31 16.51 -33.25
N GLY A 404 2.30 16.17 -34.05
CA GLY A 404 2.22 14.86 -34.71
C GLY A 404 2.07 13.67 -33.73
N VAL A 405 1.40 13.84 -32.60
CA VAL A 405 1.33 12.80 -31.55
C VAL A 405 0.43 11.62 -31.94
N SER A 406 0.99 10.42 -31.88
CA SER A 406 0.26 9.14 -32.07
C SER A 406 -0.02 8.42 -30.75
N SER A 407 0.87 8.57 -29.77
CA SER A 407 0.74 8.06 -28.40
C SER A 407 1.42 9.02 -27.44
N PHE A 408 0.76 9.36 -26.34
CA PHE A 408 1.30 10.21 -25.29
C PHE A 408 0.95 9.61 -23.93
N ASN A 409 1.95 9.12 -23.20
CA ASN A 409 1.76 8.49 -21.90
C ASN A 409 2.59 9.23 -20.84
N VAL A 410 1.94 9.62 -19.76
CA VAL A 410 2.56 10.18 -18.56
C VAL A 410 2.11 9.34 -17.39
N ASP A 411 2.97 8.44 -16.95
CA ASP A 411 2.64 7.37 -16.01
C ASP A 411 3.52 7.43 -14.76
N ALA A 412 2.90 7.59 -13.59
CA ALA A 412 3.54 7.45 -12.29
C ALA A 412 2.99 6.19 -11.59
N LYS A 413 3.87 5.28 -11.18
CA LYS A 413 3.48 4.00 -10.58
C LYS A 413 4.32 3.64 -9.37
N ASP A 414 3.67 3.39 -8.23
CA ASP A 414 4.29 2.91 -7.00
C ASP A 414 3.72 1.52 -6.64
N GLN A 415 4.60 0.55 -6.43
CA GLN A 415 4.27 -0.81 -6.02
C GLN A 415 5.08 -1.18 -4.79
N LYS A 416 4.39 -1.57 -3.72
CA LYS A 416 5.01 -1.83 -2.42
C LYS A 416 4.46 -3.09 -1.78
N THR A 417 5.35 -3.99 -1.40
CA THR A 417 5.04 -5.15 -0.56
C THR A 417 5.94 -5.13 0.67
N ILE A 418 5.34 -5.06 1.85
CA ILE A 418 6.08 -4.98 3.12
C ILE A 418 5.64 -6.09 4.06
N ASN A 419 6.59 -6.87 4.53
CA ASN A 419 6.41 -7.83 5.61
C ASN A 419 7.14 -7.34 6.86
N THR A 420 6.41 -7.24 7.98
CA THR A 420 6.94 -6.84 9.29
C THR A 420 6.57 -7.91 10.30
N ILE A 421 7.54 -8.69 10.75
CA ILE A 421 7.30 -9.88 11.58
C ILE A 421 8.09 -9.77 12.88
N ALA A 422 7.41 -9.99 14.02
CA ALA A 422 8.00 -10.08 15.34
C ALA A 422 7.50 -11.35 16.05
N GLY A 423 8.39 -12.20 16.54
CA GLY A 423 8.00 -13.49 17.13
C GLY A 423 8.88 -13.90 18.31
N ASN A 424 8.29 -14.24 19.46
CA ASN A 424 9.05 -14.80 20.58
C ASN A 424 8.48 -16.09 21.17
N ALA A 425 9.38 -16.87 21.78
CA ALA A 425 9.05 -18.03 22.60
C ALA A 425 9.87 -18.02 23.89
N ASN A 426 9.22 -17.84 25.04
CA ASN A 426 9.89 -17.70 26.34
C ASN A 426 9.45 -18.79 27.32
N GLY A 427 10.39 -19.31 28.10
CA GLY A 427 10.16 -20.41 29.05
C GLY A 427 10.93 -20.22 30.36
N GLY A 428 10.30 -20.47 31.50
CA GLY A 428 10.98 -20.41 32.80
C GLY A 428 10.32 -21.20 33.92
N LYS A 429 11.05 -21.60 34.96
CA LYS A 429 10.42 -22.24 36.14
C LYS A 429 9.61 -21.21 36.95
N ALA A 430 10.18 -20.05 37.25
CA ALA A 430 9.48 -18.98 37.98
C ALA A 430 8.59 -18.16 37.04
N ALA A 431 9.12 -17.72 35.89
CA ALA A 431 8.34 -16.89 34.97
C ALA A 431 8.71 -17.05 33.49
N GLY A 432 7.74 -16.88 32.60
CA GLY A 432 7.92 -16.74 31.16
C GLY A 432 7.31 -15.43 30.71
N VAL A 433 8.13 -14.42 30.40
CA VAL A 433 7.66 -13.06 30.09
C VAL A 433 8.08 -12.66 28.68
N GLY A 434 7.15 -12.15 27.89
CA GLY A 434 7.39 -11.83 26.50
C GLY A 434 6.60 -10.64 26.00
N ALA A 435 7.24 -9.82 25.18
CA ALA A 435 6.58 -8.78 24.41
C ALA A 435 7.05 -8.79 22.95
N THR A 436 6.12 -8.73 22.01
CA THR A 436 6.42 -8.58 20.58
C THR A 436 5.70 -7.38 20.00
N VAL A 437 6.42 -6.59 19.19
CA VAL A 437 5.89 -5.41 18.52
C VAL A 437 6.26 -5.46 17.05
N ALA A 438 5.26 -5.52 16.18
CA ALA A 438 5.40 -5.34 14.74
C ALA A 438 4.70 -4.04 14.33
N HIS A 439 5.43 -3.11 13.72
CA HIS A 439 4.90 -1.81 13.34
C HIS A 439 5.30 -1.44 11.91
N THR A 440 4.30 -1.16 11.07
CA THR A 440 4.50 -0.67 9.71
C THR A 440 3.89 0.73 9.60
N ASN A 441 4.71 1.72 9.27
CA ASN A 441 4.24 3.08 9.01
C ASN A 441 4.74 3.55 7.66
N ILE A 442 3.85 3.59 6.68
CA ILE A 442 4.09 4.28 5.41
C ILE A 442 3.46 5.64 5.55
N GLY A 443 4.33 6.61 5.85
CA GLY A 443 4.02 7.98 6.16
C GLY A 443 3.53 8.71 4.92
N LYS A 444 4.21 9.77 4.49
CA LYS A 444 3.84 10.47 3.26
C LYS A 444 4.23 9.62 2.05
N GLN A 445 3.25 9.06 1.36
CA GLN A 445 3.45 8.46 0.03
C GLN A 445 2.66 9.26 -1.01
N SER A 446 3.33 9.65 -2.08
CA SER A 446 2.76 10.48 -3.14
C SER A 446 3.06 9.86 -4.51
N VAL A 447 2.01 9.64 -5.30
CA VAL A 447 2.13 9.20 -6.69
C VAL A 447 1.38 10.20 -7.58
N ILE A 448 2.12 10.91 -8.43
CA ILE A 448 1.58 12.07 -9.15
C ILE A 448 1.94 11.97 -10.63
N ALA A 449 0.94 12.04 -11.50
CA ALA A 449 1.10 12.20 -12.94
C ALA A 449 0.47 13.53 -13.38
N ILE A 450 1.23 14.40 -14.05
CA ILE A 450 0.78 15.76 -14.39
C ILE A 450 1.15 16.09 -15.83
N VAL A 451 0.19 16.68 -16.55
CA VAL A 451 0.41 17.49 -17.74
C VAL A 451 -0.10 18.89 -17.47
N LYS A 452 0.78 19.89 -17.60
CA LYS A 452 0.46 21.28 -17.25
C LYS A 452 0.97 22.26 -18.29
N ASN A 453 0.23 23.34 -18.55
CA ASN A 453 0.68 24.46 -19.37
C ASN A 453 1.23 24.01 -20.75
N SER A 454 0.58 23.04 -21.38
CA SER A 454 1.14 22.34 -22.55
C SER A 454 0.19 22.35 -23.73
N LYS A 455 0.73 22.14 -24.93
CA LYS A 455 -0.05 21.98 -26.17
C LYS A 455 0.27 20.65 -26.83
N ILE A 456 -0.76 19.90 -27.19
CA ILE A 456 -0.65 18.60 -27.86
C ILE A 456 -1.47 18.62 -29.15
N THR A 457 -0.77 18.47 -30.29
CA THR A 457 -1.37 18.32 -31.61
C THR A 457 -1.16 16.88 -32.09
N THR A 458 -2.25 16.19 -32.44
CA THR A 458 -2.20 14.77 -32.80
C THR A 458 -1.94 14.52 -34.29
N ALA A 459 -1.34 13.38 -34.62
CA ALA A 459 -0.98 13.02 -36.00
C ALA A 459 -2.21 12.80 -36.91
N ASN A 460 -2.10 13.04 -38.22
CA ASN A 460 -3.27 12.91 -39.12
C ASN A 460 -3.62 11.46 -39.51
N ASP A 461 -2.65 10.54 -39.58
CA ASP A 461 -2.77 9.29 -40.36
C ASP A 461 -2.74 7.99 -39.52
N GLN A 462 -3.54 7.86 -38.46
CA GLN A 462 -3.57 6.65 -37.62
C GLN A 462 -4.97 6.31 -37.09
N ASP A 463 -5.34 5.02 -37.14
CA ASP A 463 -6.68 4.54 -36.80
C ASP A 463 -7.05 4.64 -35.31
N ARG A 464 -6.09 4.81 -34.39
CA ARG A 464 -6.35 5.07 -32.95
C ARG A 464 -5.19 5.81 -32.29
N LYS A 465 -5.47 6.97 -31.70
CA LYS A 465 -4.52 7.79 -30.95
C LYS A 465 -4.90 7.83 -29.47
N ASN A 466 -3.93 7.77 -28.56
CA ASN A 466 -4.20 7.77 -27.12
C ASN A 466 -3.31 8.78 -26.38
N ILE A 467 -3.93 9.50 -25.47
CA ILE A 467 -3.29 10.40 -24.50
C ILE A 467 -3.68 9.89 -23.11
N ASN A 468 -2.72 9.35 -22.37
CA ASN A 468 -2.93 8.79 -21.05
C ASN A 468 -2.11 9.55 -20.02
N VAL A 469 -2.76 9.98 -18.94
CA VAL A 469 -2.12 10.55 -17.76
C VAL A 469 -2.55 9.71 -16.57
N THR A 470 -1.64 8.93 -16.01
CA THR A 470 -1.98 7.84 -15.11
C THR A 470 -1.14 7.84 -13.85
N ALA A 471 -1.78 7.89 -12.69
CA ALA A 471 -1.15 7.68 -11.39
C ALA A 471 -1.68 6.40 -10.75
N LYS A 472 -0.82 5.45 -10.41
CA LYS A 472 -1.21 4.16 -9.82
C LYS A 472 -0.36 3.81 -8.61
N ASP A 473 -1.03 3.52 -7.50
CA ASP A 473 -0.40 2.95 -6.30
C ASP A 473 -1.00 1.58 -5.97
N TYR A 474 -0.12 0.65 -5.62
CA TYR A 474 -0.45 -0.63 -5.04
C TYR A 474 0.43 -0.90 -3.83
N THR A 475 -0.16 -0.92 -2.63
CA THR A 475 0.54 -1.28 -1.39
C THR A 475 -0.09 -2.50 -0.73
N MET A 476 0.72 -3.52 -0.46
CA MET A 476 0.37 -4.66 0.39
C MET A 476 1.27 -4.71 1.61
N THR A 477 0.68 -4.86 2.81
CA THR A 477 1.43 -5.00 4.05
C THR A 477 0.97 -6.21 4.85
N ASN A 478 1.93 -7.00 5.34
CA ASN A 478 1.70 -8.07 6.31
C ASN A 478 2.44 -7.72 7.61
N THR A 479 1.70 -7.37 8.66
CA THR A 479 2.27 -7.00 9.97
C THR A 479 1.89 -8.04 11.02
N ILE A 480 2.86 -8.82 11.51
CA ILE A 480 2.62 -10.00 12.35
C ILE A 480 3.42 -9.89 13.64
N ALA A 481 2.75 -9.96 14.79
CA ALA A 481 3.34 -10.08 16.11
C ALA A 481 2.81 -11.36 16.79
N VAL A 482 3.72 -12.24 17.22
CA VAL A 482 3.38 -13.50 17.91
C VAL A 482 4.19 -13.63 19.18
N GLY A 483 3.53 -13.94 20.30
CA GLY A 483 4.21 -14.20 21.57
C GLY A 483 3.80 -15.51 22.20
N VAL A 484 4.77 -16.37 22.52
CA VAL A 484 4.57 -17.64 23.21
C VAL A 484 5.32 -17.65 24.54
N GLY A 485 4.65 -18.01 25.63
CA GLY A 485 5.23 -18.00 26.99
C GLY A 485 4.79 -19.19 27.82
N GLY A 486 5.73 -19.89 28.45
CA GLY A 486 5.46 -21.05 29.32
C GLY A 486 6.19 -20.97 30.66
N ALA A 487 5.51 -21.26 31.79
CA ALA A 487 6.19 -21.34 33.08
C ALA A 487 5.58 -22.29 34.11
N LYS A 488 6.34 -22.68 35.15
CA LYS A 488 5.74 -23.30 36.35
C LYS A 488 5.09 -22.25 37.26
N GLY A 489 5.66 -21.05 37.38
CA GLY A 489 5.11 -19.96 38.17
C GLY A 489 4.10 -19.13 37.38
N ALA A 490 4.52 -18.02 36.77
CA ALA A 490 3.66 -17.12 36.01
C ALA A 490 4.10 -16.93 34.54
N SER A 491 3.17 -16.76 33.61
CA SER A 491 3.45 -16.45 32.21
C SER A 491 2.74 -15.16 31.79
N VAL A 492 3.46 -14.26 31.13
CA VAL A 492 2.93 -12.96 30.68
C VAL A 492 3.40 -12.69 29.26
N GLN A 493 2.46 -12.63 28.31
CA GLN A 493 2.76 -12.43 26.89
C GLN A 493 1.96 -11.27 26.30
N GLY A 494 2.64 -10.37 25.60
CA GLY A 494 2.03 -9.30 24.83
C GLY A 494 2.43 -9.36 23.35
N ALA A 495 1.48 -9.15 22.45
CA ALA A 495 1.74 -8.96 21.03
C ALA A 495 1.01 -7.70 20.54
N SER A 496 1.75 -6.81 19.88
CA SER A 496 1.20 -5.59 19.28
C SER A 496 1.57 -5.55 17.81
N ALA A 497 0.58 -5.52 16.93
CA ALA A 497 0.77 -5.40 15.49
C ALA A 497 0.02 -4.17 14.97
N SER A 498 0.69 -3.29 14.22
CA SER A 498 0.02 -2.08 13.72
C SER A 498 0.51 -1.62 12.36
N THR A 499 -0.43 -1.14 11.56
CA THR A 499 -0.16 -0.62 10.22
C THR A 499 -0.82 0.73 10.03
N THR A 500 -0.04 1.75 9.63
CA THR A 500 -0.57 3.05 9.21
C THR A 500 -0.10 3.34 7.79
N LEU A 501 -1.04 3.64 6.89
CA LEU A 501 -0.79 4.06 5.51
C LEU A 501 -1.42 5.43 5.27
N ASN A 502 -0.64 6.40 4.78
CA ASN A 502 -1.15 7.72 4.40
C ASN A 502 -0.73 8.10 2.97
N LYS A 503 -1.64 7.95 2.02
CA LYS A 503 -1.30 7.94 0.59
C LYS A 503 -2.07 8.98 -0.18
N THR A 504 -1.37 9.65 -1.08
CA THR A 504 -1.95 10.60 -2.05
C THR A 504 -1.61 10.11 -3.45
N VAL A 505 -2.63 9.90 -4.28
CA VAL A 505 -2.47 9.50 -5.68
C VAL A 505 -3.24 10.48 -6.54
N SER A 506 -2.56 11.08 -7.51
CA SER A 506 -3.15 12.18 -8.27
C SER A 506 -2.77 12.19 -9.73
N SER A 507 -3.76 12.35 -10.61
CA SER A 507 -3.56 12.51 -12.05
C SER A 507 -4.21 13.80 -12.54
N HIS A 508 -3.44 14.66 -13.21
CA HIS A 508 -3.89 16.01 -13.55
C HIS A 508 -3.56 16.40 -14.99
N VAL A 509 -4.54 17.04 -15.63
CA VAL A 509 -4.34 17.83 -16.85
C VAL A 509 -4.82 19.26 -16.55
N ASP A 510 -3.92 20.23 -16.56
CA ASP A 510 -4.22 21.62 -16.23
C ASP A 510 -3.65 22.56 -17.30
N GLN A 511 -4.41 23.60 -17.66
CA GLN A 511 -3.99 24.60 -18.65
C GLN A 511 -3.38 23.98 -19.92
N THR A 512 -3.98 22.89 -20.42
CA THR A 512 -3.43 22.09 -21.51
C THR A 512 -4.42 21.97 -22.65
N ASP A 513 -3.99 22.36 -23.85
CA ASP A 513 -4.81 22.32 -25.06
C ASP A 513 -4.48 21.08 -25.88
N ILE A 514 -5.52 20.33 -26.28
CA ILE A 514 -5.41 19.12 -27.11
C ILE A 514 -6.23 19.33 -28.37
N ASP A 515 -5.58 19.38 -29.54
CA ASP A 515 -6.21 19.52 -30.86
C ASP A 515 -7.17 20.72 -30.99
N LYS A 516 -6.95 21.77 -30.19
CA LYS A 516 -7.81 22.98 -30.11
C LYS A 516 -7.95 23.71 -31.45
N ASP A 517 -6.87 23.78 -32.22
CA ASP A 517 -6.79 24.58 -33.46
C ASP A 517 -7.25 23.79 -34.71
N LEU A 518 -7.64 22.52 -34.56
CA LEU A 518 -8.19 21.74 -35.66
C LEU A 518 -9.67 22.14 -35.88
N GLU A 519 -9.91 22.95 -36.90
CA GLU A 519 -11.24 23.47 -37.29
C GLU A 519 -12.33 22.38 -37.35
N GLU A 520 -13.56 22.74 -36.96
CA GLU A 520 -14.71 21.84 -36.88
C GLU A 520 -15.27 21.40 -38.25
N GLU A 521 -14.93 22.04 -39.36
CA GLU A 521 -15.73 21.92 -40.59
C GLU A 521 -15.07 21.39 -41.88
N ASN A 522 -13.75 21.17 -41.98
CA ASN A 522 -13.15 20.91 -43.31
C ASN A 522 -12.16 19.75 -43.47
N ASN A 523 -12.26 18.67 -42.69
CA ASN A 523 -11.59 17.43 -43.08
C ASN A 523 -12.27 16.19 -42.50
N GLY A 524 -13.13 15.57 -43.29
CA GLY A 524 -13.94 14.39 -42.94
C GLY A 524 -13.18 13.09 -42.64
N ASN A 525 -11.89 13.12 -42.26
CA ASN A 525 -11.10 11.89 -42.08
C ASN A 525 -9.94 11.96 -41.06
N LYS A 526 -9.97 12.85 -40.06
CA LYS A 526 -9.01 12.77 -38.93
C LYS A 526 -9.64 12.00 -37.76
N GLU A 527 -9.21 10.76 -37.55
CA GLU A 527 -9.47 10.06 -36.28
C GLU A 527 -8.94 10.91 -35.13
N LYS A 528 -9.68 11.10 -34.03
CA LYS A 528 -9.26 11.92 -32.88
C LYS A 528 -8.66 11.06 -31.76
N ALA A 529 -7.94 11.65 -30.81
CA ALA A 529 -7.35 10.88 -29.71
C ALA A 529 -8.36 10.55 -28.59
N ASN A 530 -8.21 9.39 -27.94
CA ASN A 530 -8.82 9.12 -26.64
C ASN A 530 -7.96 9.73 -25.54
N VAL A 531 -8.58 10.50 -24.65
CA VAL A 531 -7.92 11.10 -23.48
C VAL A 531 -8.37 10.37 -22.23
N ASN A 532 -7.42 9.79 -21.50
CA ASN A 532 -7.66 9.12 -20.22
C ASN A 532 -6.82 9.77 -19.11
N VAL A 533 -7.49 10.29 -18.09
CA VAL A 533 -6.88 10.83 -16.87
C VAL A 533 -7.29 9.93 -15.71
N LEU A 534 -6.37 9.08 -15.25
CA LEU A 534 -6.67 7.98 -14.32
C LEU A 534 -5.82 8.07 -13.05
N ALA A 535 -6.49 7.99 -11.88
CA ALA A 535 -5.83 7.81 -10.59
C ALA A 535 -6.35 6.53 -9.91
N GLU A 536 -5.48 5.59 -9.57
CA GLU A 536 -5.84 4.34 -8.87
C GLU A 536 -5.00 4.15 -7.60
N ASN A 537 -5.65 3.92 -6.46
CA ASN A 537 -4.99 3.79 -5.17
C ASN A 537 -5.46 2.52 -4.46
N THR A 538 -4.59 1.51 -4.35
CA THR A 538 -4.91 0.21 -3.76
C THR A 538 -4.11 -0.04 -2.49
N SER A 539 -4.79 -0.39 -1.41
CA SER A 539 -4.20 -0.75 -0.12
C SER A 539 -4.75 -2.07 0.39
N GLN A 540 -3.87 -3.00 0.71
CA GLN A 540 -4.22 -4.25 1.37
C GLN A 540 -3.37 -4.43 2.63
N VAL A 541 -4.03 -4.45 3.78
CA VAL A 541 -3.39 -4.61 5.08
C VAL A 541 -3.83 -5.91 5.70
N VAL A 542 -2.88 -6.78 6.00
CA VAL A 542 -3.09 -7.97 6.85
C VAL A 542 -2.30 -7.78 8.13
N THR A 543 -2.98 -7.83 9.27
CA THR A 543 -2.36 -7.64 10.58
C THR A 543 -2.72 -8.79 11.52
N ASN A 544 -1.73 -9.34 12.20
CA ASN A 544 -1.91 -10.43 13.16
C ASN A 544 -1.22 -10.10 14.49
N ALA A 545 -1.96 -10.14 15.60
CA ALA A 545 -1.42 -10.04 16.96
C ALA A 545 -1.89 -11.25 17.77
N ALA A 546 -1.05 -12.27 17.88
CA ALA A 546 -1.39 -13.53 18.53
C ALA A 546 -0.55 -13.80 19.78
N VAL A 547 -1.17 -14.34 20.82
CA VAL A 547 -0.48 -14.69 22.07
C VAL A 547 -0.90 -16.06 22.58
N LEU A 548 0.06 -16.82 23.09
CA LEU A 548 -0.15 -18.09 23.80
C LEU A 548 0.64 -18.05 25.11
N SER A 549 -0.07 -18.04 26.25
CA SER A 549 0.51 -18.03 27.58
C SER A 549 0.05 -19.26 28.38
N GLY A 550 0.99 -20.03 28.93
CA GLY A 550 0.72 -21.19 29.77
C GLY A 550 1.50 -21.15 31.08
N ALA A 551 0.83 -21.41 32.20
CA ALA A 551 1.44 -21.48 33.52
C ALA A 551 0.84 -22.62 34.36
N SER A 552 1.67 -23.45 35.00
CA SER A 552 1.16 -24.55 35.85
C SER A 552 0.90 -24.16 37.31
N GLY A 553 1.34 -22.98 37.74
CA GLY A 553 1.31 -22.52 39.13
C GLY A 553 0.40 -21.34 39.37
N GLN A 554 0.86 -20.11 39.15
CA GLN A 554 0.19 -18.90 39.64
C GLN A 554 -0.76 -18.26 38.62
N ALA A 555 -0.26 -17.80 37.47
CA ALA A 555 -1.10 -17.07 36.51
C ALA A 555 -0.56 -17.11 35.08
N ALA A 556 -1.46 -17.05 34.10
CA ALA A 556 -1.15 -16.88 32.69
C ALA A 556 -1.89 -15.65 32.16
N VAL A 557 -1.17 -14.67 31.63
CA VAL A 557 -1.71 -13.41 31.10
C VAL A 557 -1.28 -13.23 29.65
N GLY A 558 -2.23 -13.00 28.74
CA GLY A 558 -1.98 -12.79 27.31
C GLY A 558 -2.75 -11.59 26.77
N ALA A 559 -2.10 -10.68 26.05
CA ALA A 559 -2.79 -9.59 25.35
C ALA A 559 -2.33 -9.43 23.90
N GLY A 560 -3.27 -9.45 22.96
CA GLY A 560 -3.06 -9.12 21.55
C GLY A 560 -3.70 -7.78 21.19
N VAL A 561 -2.95 -6.87 20.58
CA VAL A 561 -3.45 -5.57 20.12
C VAL A 561 -3.11 -5.37 18.65
N ALA A 562 -4.15 -5.18 17.83
CA ALA A 562 -4.03 -4.89 16.41
C ALA A 562 -4.65 -3.52 16.08
N VAL A 563 -3.86 -2.60 15.53
CA VAL A 563 -4.34 -1.24 15.17
C VAL A 563 -3.96 -0.90 13.75
N ASN A 564 -4.96 -0.62 12.92
CA ASN A 564 -4.78 -0.37 11.49
C ASN A 564 -5.49 0.89 11.05
N LYS A 565 -4.78 1.70 10.27
CA LYS A 565 -5.31 2.91 9.65
C LYS A 565 -4.86 2.98 8.20
N ILE A 566 -5.82 3.08 7.29
CA ILE A 566 -5.58 3.43 5.89
C ILE A 566 -6.22 4.80 5.65
N THR A 567 -5.44 5.72 5.09
CA THR A 567 -5.92 7.01 4.60
C THR A 567 -5.46 7.17 3.16
N GLN A 568 -6.41 7.26 2.24
CA GLN A 568 -6.20 7.40 0.80
C GLN A 568 -6.88 8.67 0.32
N ASN A 569 -6.10 9.56 -0.29
CA ASN A 569 -6.60 10.66 -1.08
C ASN A 569 -6.28 10.35 -2.54
N THR A 570 -7.30 10.22 -3.36
CA THR A 570 -7.18 9.84 -4.78
C THR A 570 -7.92 10.85 -5.63
N SER A 571 -7.22 11.51 -6.55
CA SER A 571 -7.82 12.56 -7.38
C SER A 571 -7.42 12.47 -8.84
N ALA A 572 -8.36 12.72 -9.74
CA ALA A 572 -8.15 12.84 -11.17
C ALA A 572 -8.87 14.08 -11.65
N HIS A 573 -8.23 14.97 -12.40
CA HIS A 573 -8.91 16.14 -12.92
C HIS A 573 -8.41 16.67 -14.26
N ILE A 574 -9.32 17.34 -14.97
CA ILE A 574 -9.04 18.21 -16.11
C ILE A 574 -9.49 19.62 -15.73
N LYS A 575 -8.57 20.60 -15.79
CA LYS A 575 -8.81 21.99 -15.41
C LYS A 575 -8.32 22.98 -16.45
N ASN A 576 -9.04 24.08 -16.65
CA ASN A 576 -8.61 25.22 -17.49
C ASN A 576 -8.14 24.81 -18.90
N SER A 577 -8.74 23.78 -19.50
CA SER A 577 -8.21 23.09 -20.68
C SER A 577 -9.24 23.03 -21.80
N THR A 578 -8.77 23.14 -23.05
CA THR A 578 -9.61 22.93 -24.25
C THR A 578 -9.20 21.65 -24.97
N GLN A 579 -10.15 20.75 -25.21
CA GLN A 579 -9.87 19.44 -25.79
C GLN A 579 -10.83 19.13 -26.95
N ASN A 580 -10.27 18.75 -28.10
CA ASN A 580 -11.00 18.28 -29.26
C ASN A 580 -10.64 16.82 -29.56
N VAL A 581 -11.45 15.88 -29.09
CA VAL A 581 -11.03 14.48 -28.86
C VAL A 581 -12.03 13.47 -29.41
N ARG A 582 -11.66 12.19 -29.42
CA ARG A 582 -12.56 11.08 -29.72
C ARG A 582 -13.41 10.77 -28.49
N ASN A 583 -12.78 10.44 -27.37
CA ASN A 583 -13.43 10.27 -26.06
C ASN A 583 -12.59 10.96 -24.98
N ALA A 584 -13.22 11.41 -23.90
CA ALA A 584 -12.54 11.88 -22.70
C ALA A 584 -13.03 11.12 -21.46
N LEU A 585 -12.10 10.57 -20.68
CA LEU A 585 -12.39 9.87 -19.43
C LEU A 585 -11.52 10.41 -18.31
N VAL A 586 -12.16 10.94 -17.26
CA VAL A 586 -11.53 11.27 -15.98
C VAL A 586 -12.02 10.27 -14.95
N LYS A 587 -11.12 9.45 -14.40
CA LYS A 587 -11.48 8.39 -13.46
C LYS A 587 -10.57 8.34 -12.25
N SER A 588 -11.18 8.28 -11.07
CA SER A 588 -10.48 8.01 -9.82
C SER A 588 -11.03 6.76 -9.14
N LYS A 589 -10.14 5.87 -8.72
CA LYS A 589 -10.48 4.61 -8.07
C LYS A 589 -9.67 4.40 -6.79
N SER A 590 -10.35 4.15 -5.68
CA SER A 590 -9.72 3.77 -4.41
C SER A 590 -10.20 2.40 -3.98
N HIS A 591 -9.27 1.52 -3.63
CA HIS A 591 -9.58 0.21 -3.04
C HIS A 591 -8.78 0.05 -1.76
N SER A 592 -9.47 -0.16 -0.64
CA SER A 592 -8.86 -0.37 0.67
C SER A 592 -9.41 -1.62 1.33
N SER A 593 -8.51 -2.47 1.84
CA SER A 593 -8.87 -3.66 2.60
C SER A 593 -8.00 -3.78 3.84
N ILE A 594 -8.63 -4.00 4.99
CA ILE A 594 -7.98 -4.36 6.25
C ILE A 594 -8.48 -5.74 6.69
N LYS A 595 -7.56 -6.68 6.85
CA LYS A 595 -7.80 -7.98 7.47
C LYS A 595 -7.01 -8.07 8.77
N THR A 596 -7.72 -8.23 9.89
CA THR A 596 -7.12 -8.26 11.23
C THR A 596 -7.41 -9.59 11.90
N ILE A 597 -6.38 -10.21 12.47
CA ILE A 597 -6.45 -11.47 13.21
C ILE A 597 -5.85 -11.23 14.60
N GLY A 598 -6.65 -11.39 15.66
CA GLY A 598 -6.19 -11.23 17.03
C GLY A 598 -6.63 -12.40 17.89
N ILE A 599 -5.73 -13.36 18.14
CA ILE A 599 -6.05 -14.59 18.89
C ILE A 599 -5.20 -14.64 20.17
N GLY A 600 -5.85 -14.76 21.33
CA GLY A 600 -5.16 -14.92 22.61
C GLY A 600 -5.53 -16.21 23.32
N ALA A 601 -4.55 -16.99 23.78
CA ALA A 601 -4.79 -18.11 24.69
C ALA A 601 -3.98 -17.94 26.00
N GLY A 602 -4.61 -18.26 27.14
CA GLY A 602 -4.03 -18.10 28.46
C GLY A 602 -4.51 -19.18 29.42
N VAL A 603 -3.62 -20.10 29.83
CA VAL A 603 -3.97 -21.24 30.69
C VAL A 603 -3.14 -21.24 31.98
N GLY A 604 -3.76 -20.92 33.12
CA GLY A 604 -3.16 -20.91 34.46
C GLY A 604 -3.63 -22.09 35.32
N ALA A 605 -3.05 -23.27 35.14
CA ALA A 605 -3.54 -24.53 35.73
C ALA A 605 -3.59 -24.56 37.27
N GLY A 606 -2.78 -23.76 37.97
CA GLY A 606 -2.82 -23.64 39.44
C GLY A 606 -3.45 -22.34 39.96
N GLY A 607 -3.88 -21.42 39.08
CA GLY A 607 -4.38 -20.11 39.49
C GLY A 607 -5.24 -19.41 38.43
N ALA A 608 -4.84 -18.24 37.95
CA ALA A 608 -5.68 -17.40 37.06
C ALA A 608 -5.24 -17.41 35.59
N GLY A 609 -6.18 -17.44 34.66
CA GLY A 609 -5.96 -17.23 33.22
C GLY A 609 -6.62 -15.94 32.75
N VAL A 610 -5.87 -14.99 32.19
CA VAL A 610 -6.41 -13.71 31.71
C VAL A 610 -5.97 -13.48 30.26
N THR A 611 -6.91 -13.27 29.36
CA THR A 611 -6.62 -12.98 27.95
C THR A 611 -7.42 -11.81 27.40
N GLY A 612 -6.75 -10.99 26.59
CA GLY A 612 -7.32 -9.83 25.93
C GLY A 612 -7.00 -9.79 24.43
N SER A 613 -7.97 -9.37 23.62
CA SER A 613 -7.78 -9.08 22.19
C SER A 613 -8.41 -7.74 21.82
N VAL A 614 -7.64 -6.83 21.24
CA VAL A 614 -8.14 -5.53 20.77
C VAL A 614 -7.85 -5.39 19.29
N ALA A 615 -8.86 -5.03 18.49
CA ALA A 615 -8.71 -4.77 17.07
C ALA A 615 -9.37 -3.45 16.67
N VAL A 616 -8.58 -2.46 16.29
CA VAL A 616 -9.07 -1.16 15.81
C VAL A 616 -8.68 -0.99 14.36
N ASN A 617 -9.67 -0.84 13.48
CA ASN A 617 -9.47 -0.74 12.04
C ASN A 617 -10.18 0.51 11.51
N LYS A 618 -9.44 1.37 10.81
CA LYS A 618 -9.98 2.59 10.21
C LYS A 618 -9.59 2.71 8.74
N ILE A 619 -10.57 2.92 7.87
CA ILE A 619 -10.37 3.26 6.46
C ILE A 619 -10.95 4.65 6.21
N VAL A 620 -10.13 5.52 5.59
CA VAL A 620 -10.53 6.84 5.12
C VAL A 620 -10.22 6.91 3.63
N ASN A 621 -11.25 6.85 2.78
CA ASN A 621 -11.11 6.98 1.33
C ASN A 621 -11.73 8.29 0.86
N ASN A 622 -10.89 9.22 0.40
CA ASN A 622 -11.32 10.45 -0.25
C ASN A 622 -11.00 10.33 -1.74
N THR A 623 -12.02 10.13 -2.57
CA THR A 623 -11.87 9.87 -4.01
C THR A 623 -12.60 10.93 -4.80
N ILE A 624 -11.89 11.66 -5.67
CA ILE A 624 -12.43 12.78 -6.44
C ILE A 624 -12.09 12.62 -7.92
N ALA A 625 -13.08 12.79 -8.80
CA ALA A 625 -12.87 13.01 -10.23
C ALA A 625 -13.54 14.32 -10.61
N GLU A 626 -12.82 15.21 -11.30
CA GLU A 626 -13.29 16.57 -11.54
C GLU A 626 -13.02 17.07 -12.96
N LEU A 627 -14.03 17.68 -13.57
CA LEU A 627 -13.92 18.55 -14.74
C LEU A 627 -14.27 19.97 -14.30
N ASN A 628 -13.37 20.94 -14.49
CA ASN A 628 -13.55 22.28 -13.95
C ASN A 628 -12.97 23.36 -14.90
N HIS A 629 -13.75 24.37 -15.28
CA HIS A 629 -13.34 25.37 -16.27
C HIS A 629 -12.78 24.75 -17.56
N ALA A 630 -13.40 23.69 -18.07
CA ALA A 630 -12.92 22.96 -19.22
C ALA A 630 -13.91 23.04 -20.41
N LYS A 631 -13.37 23.07 -21.63
CA LYS A 631 -14.12 22.98 -22.88
C LYS A 631 -13.76 21.69 -23.59
N ILE A 632 -14.66 20.71 -23.60
CA ILE A 632 -14.43 19.40 -24.23
C ILE A 632 -15.40 19.21 -25.39
N THR A 633 -14.87 18.98 -26.60
CA THR A 633 -15.62 18.52 -27.77
C THR A 633 -15.18 17.11 -28.12
N ALA A 634 -16.02 16.12 -27.84
CA ALA A 634 -15.78 14.71 -28.10
C ALA A 634 -16.64 14.17 -29.25
N LYS A 635 -16.02 13.44 -30.19
CA LYS A 635 -16.74 12.75 -31.27
C LYS A 635 -17.63 11.61 -30.73
N GLY A 636 -17.15 10.94 -29.68
CA GLY A 636 -17.84 9.90 -28.93
C GLY A 636 -18.41 10.42 -27.62
N ASN A 637 -17.79 10.02 -26.50
CA ASN A 637 -18.34 10.15 -25.16
C ASN A 637 -17.43 10.92 -24.20
N VAL A 638 -18.02 11.47 -23.12
CA VAL A 638 -17.29 12.13 -22.02
C VAL A 638 -17.71 11.54 -20.67
N GLY A 639 -16.73 11.09 -19.88
CA GLY A 639 -16.95 10.40 -18.61
C GLY A 639 -16.19 11.00 -17.44
N VAL A 640 -16.86 11.24 -16.32
CA VAL A 640 -16.27 11.62 -15.03
C VAL A 640 -16.70 10.60 -13.97
N ILE A 641 -15.78 9.76 -13.52
CA ILE A 641 -16.10 8.57 -12.71
C ILE A 641 -15.29 8.53 -11.42
N THR A 642 -15.97 8.28 -10.30
CA THR A 642 -15.34 7.89 -9.03
C THR A 642 -15.84 6.56 -8.52
N GLU A 643 -14.90 5.71 -8.10
CA GLU A 643 -15.16 4.41 -7.49
C GLU A 643 -14.37 4.29 -6.18
N SER A 644 -15.03 4.00 -5.07
CA SER A 644 -14.35 3.71 -3.80
C SER A 644 -14.86 2.40 -3.22
N ASP A 645 -13.95 1.50 -2.87
CA ASP A 645 -14.25 0.24 -2.19
C ASP A 645 -13.48 0.19 -0.87
N ALA A 646 -14.19 -0.11 0.21
CA ALA A 646 -13.62 -0.25 1.54
C ALA A 646 -14.10 -1.55 2.19
N VAL A 647 -13.16 -2.40 2.60
CA VAL A 647 -13.42 -3.68 3.24
C VAL A 647 -12.66 -3.78 4.56
N ILE A 648 -13.38 -4.07 5.64
CA ILE A 648 -12.77 -4.42 6.93
C ILE A 648 -13.24 -5.82 7.32
N ALA A 649 -12.29 -6.73 7.53
CA ALA A 649 -12.54 -8.08 8.03
C ALA A 649 -11.74 -8.29 9.33
N ASN A 650 -12.44 -8.36 10.44
CA ASN A 650 -11.85 -8.54 11.76
C ASN A 650 -12.20 -9.92 12.34
N TYR A 651 -11.16 -10.62 12.78
CA TYR A 651 -11.24 -11.91 13.44
C TYR A 651 -10.52 -11.78 14.78
N ALA A 652 -11.26 -11.76 15.87
CA ALA A 652 -10.65 -11.69 17.20
C ALA A 652 -11.26 -12.73 18.14
N GLY A 653 -10.45 -13.24 19.05
CA GLY A 653 -10.97 -14.19 20.01
C GLY A 653 -9.98 -14.56 21.07
N THR A 654 -10.51 -15.05 22.19
CA THR A 654 -9.70 -15.44 23.33
C THR A 654 -10.17 -16.76 23.92
N VAL A 655 -9.21 -17.55 24.40
CA VAL A 655 -9.45 -18.74 25.21
C VAL A 655 -8.68 -18.59 26.51
N SER A 656 -9.38 -18.53 27.64
CA SER A 656 -8.77 -18.45 28.96
C SER A 656 -9.19 -19.65 29.83
N GLY A 657 -8.23 -20.19 30.58
CA GLY A 657 -8.43 -21.30 31.50
C GLY A 657 -7.69 -21.07 32.82
N GLY A 658 -8.31 -21.35 33.96
CA GLY A 658 -7.61 -21.26 35.25
C GLY A 658 -8.30 -21.96 36.42
N ALA A 659 -7.52 -22.51 37.36
CA ALA A 659 -8.10 -23.21 38.52
C ALA A 659 -8.95 -22.29 39.43
N ARG A 660 -8.58 -21.01 39.56
CA ARG A 660 -9.28 -20.03 40.40
C ARG A 660 -10.13 -19.05 39.61
N ALA A 661 -9.56 -18.46 38.56
CA ALA A 661 -10.29 -17.50 37.73
C ALA A 661 -9.88 -17.61 36.25
N ALA A 662 -10.81 -17.32 35.34
CA ALA A 662 -10.56 -17.15 33.92
C ALA A 662 -11.29 -15.90 33.41
N ILE A 663 -10.56 -15.01 32.75
CA ILE A 663 -11.11 -13.79 32.13
C ILE A 663 -10.68 -13.74 30.67
N GLY A 664 -11.64 -13.68 29.75
CA GLY A 664 -11.41 -13.52 28.31
C GLY A 664 -12.19 -12.33 27.75
N ALA A 665 -11.50 -11.31 27.25
CA ALA A 665 -12.14 -10.11 26.73
C ALA A 665 -11.66 -9.76 25.31
N SER A 666 -12.60 -9.40 24.43
CA SER A 666 -12.28 -8.95 23.07
C SER A 666 -13.06 -7.70 22.71
N THR A 667 -12.37 -6.70 22.16
CA THR A 667 -12.99 -5.46 21.66
C THR A 667 -12.58 -5.20 20.22
N SER A 668 -13.55 -4.87 19.37
CA SER A 668 -13.31 -4.44 18.00
C SER A 668 -14.01 -3.12 17.69
N VAL A 669 -13.28 -2.21 17.05
CA VAL A 669 -13.82 -0.99 16.49
C VAL A 669 -13.42 -0.91 15.02
N ASN A 670 -14.41 -0.95 14.13
CA ASN A 670 -14.22 -0.85 12.70
C ASN A 670 -14.91 0.40 12.19
N GLU A 671 -14.15 1.29 11.55
CA GLU A 671 -14.65 2.57 11.06
C GLU A 671 -14.28 2.75 9.59
N ILE A 672 -15.29 2.98 8.75
CA ILE A 672 -15.11 3.39 7.37
C ILE A 672 -15.66 4.80 7.22
N THR A 673 -14.87 5.71 6.67
CA THR A 673 -15.27 7.10 6.40
C THR A 673 -14.61 7.63 5.12
N GLY A 674 -14.94 8.87 4.77
CA GLY A 674 -14.43 9.56 3.59
C GLY A 674 -15.52 9.87 2.56
N SER A 675 -15.12 10.58 1.51
CA SER A 675 -16.02 11.07 0.47
C SER A 675 -15.66 10.54 -0.91
N THR A 676 -16.66 10.13 -1.69
CA THR A 676 -16.51 9.72 -3.09
C THR A 676 -17.27 10.71 -3.95
N LYS A 677 -16.60 11.43 -4.86
CA LYS A 677 -17.13 12.65 -5.49
C LYS A 677 -16.78 12.76 -6.96
N ALA A 678 -17.79 12.77 -7.84
CA ALA A 678 -17.63 13.08 -9.26
C ALA A 678 -18.20 14.48 -9.56
N TYR A 679 -17.37 15.39 -10.07
CA TYR A 679 -17.70 16.81 -10.24
C TYR A 679 -17.52 17.28 -11.67
N VAL A 680 -18.50 18.05 -12.15
CA VAL A 680 -18.40 18.85 -13.39
C VAL A 680 -18.87 20.26 -13.06
N LYS A 681 -17.98 21.24 -13.22
CA LYS A 681 -18.21 22.63 -12.84
C LYS A 681 -17.71 23.59 -13.90
N ASP A 682 -18.44 24.68 -14.12
CA ASP A 682 -17.98 25.80 -14.95
C ASP A 682 -17.49 25.37 -16.35
N SER A 683 -18.10 24.31 -16.91
CA SER A 683 -17.55 23.60 -18.08
C SER A 683 -18.53 23.55 -19.24
N THR A 684 -18.00 23.49 -20.45
CA THR A 684 -18.76 23.25 -21.69
C THR A 684 -18.36 21.91 -22.28
N VAL A 685 -19.31 20.99 -22.42
CA VAL A 685 -19.07 19.63 -22.90
C VAL A 685 -19.99 19.29 -24.06
N ILE A 686 -19.40 18.86 -25.17
CA ILE A 686 -20.10 18.35 -26.35
C ILE A 686 -19.70 16.89 -26.53
N ALA A 687 -20.65 15.96 -26.50
CA ALA A 687 -20.45 14.54 -26.78
C ALA A 687 -21.37 14.13 -27.94
N LYS A 688 -20.81 13.98 -29.15
CA LYS A 688 -21.60 13.77 -30.37
C LYS A 688 -22.16 12.35 -30.52
N GLU A 689 -21.57 11.37 -29.83
CA GLU A 689 -21.98 9.96 -29.88
C GLU A 689 -21.92 9.35 -31.30
N GLU A 690 -20.98 9.82 -32.13
CA GLU A 690 -20.76 9.33 -33.50
C GLU A 690 -19.90 8.07 -33.55
N THR A 691 -19.44 7.58 -32.40
CA THR A 691 -18.59 6.39 -32.26
C THR A 691 -19.36 5.21 -31.65
N ASP A 692 -18.89 3.99 -31.93
CA ASP A 692 -19.38 2.76 -31.27
C ASP A 692 -18.85 2.56 -29.85
N ASP A 693 -18.02 3.47 -29.34
CA ASP A 693 -17.44 3.39 -28.00
C ASP A 693 -18.49 3.60 -26.90
N TYR A 694 -18.24 3.02 -25.72
CA TYR A 694 -19.06 3.17 -24.52
C TYR A 694 -18.20 3.52 -23.30
N ILE A 695 -18.79 4.24 -22.36
CA ILE A 695 -18.23 4.44 -21.02
C ILE A 695 -18.74 3.31 -20.11
N THR A 696 -17.81 2.52 -19.59
CA THR A 696 -18.12 1.47 -18.62
C THR A 696 -18.16 2.04 -17.20
N THR A 697 -19.27 1.81 -16.51
CA THR A 697 -19.49 2.17 -15.10
C THR A 697 -19.77 0.94 -14.27
N GLN A 698 -19.32 0.93 -13.02
CA GLN A 698 -19.61 -0.10 -12.03
C GLN A 698 -20.41 0.48 -10.85
N GLY A 699 -21.34 1.38 -11.16
CA GLY A 699 -22.01 2.25 -10.19
C GLY A 699 -23.13 1.62 -9.37
N GLN A 700 -23.54 0.39 -9.67
CA GLN A 700 -24.73 -0.26 -9.08
C GLN A 700 -24.41 -1.58 -8.39
N VAL A 701 -25.11 -1.88 -7.30
CA VAL A 701 -25.08 -3.19 -6.65
C VAL A 701 -26.51 -3.73 -6.52
N ASP A 702 -26.73 -4.98 -6.92
CA ASP A 702 -28.08 -5.56 -6.98
C ASP A 702 -28.70 -5.73 -5.59
N LYS A 703 -27.96 -6.35 -4.66
CA LYS A 703 -28.48 -6.73 -3.33
C LYS A 703 -27.45 -6.51 -2.22
N VAL A 704 -27.96 -6.04 -1.08
CA VAL A 704 -27.27 -6.01 0.22
C VAL A 704 -27.74 -7.18 1.08
N VAL A 705 -27.08 -7.43 2.21
CA VAL A 705 -27.46 -8.51 3.12
C VAL A 705 -28.86 -8.27 3.73
N ASP A 706 -29.73 -9.28 3.67
CA ASP A 706 -31.14 -9.17 4.08
C ASP A 706 -31.67 -10.30 4.99
N LYS A 707 -30.81 -11.25 5.38
CA LYS A 707 -31.16 -12.41 6.20
C LYS A 707 -30.23 -12.54 7.41
N VAL A 708 -30.76 -13.14 8.48
CA VAL A 708 -29.93 -13.61 9.59
C VAL A 708 -29.02 -14.68 9.01
N PHE A 709 -27.75 -14.48 9.31
CA PHE A 709 -26.60 -15.25 8.90
C PHE A 709 -26.85 -16.78 8.76
N LYS A 710 -26.62 -17.37 7.57
CA LYS A 710 -26.68 -18.84 7.33
C LYS A 710 -25.35 -19.48 6.90
N ASN A 711 -24.45 -18.75 6.24
CA ASN A 711 -23.10 -19.19 5.81
C ASN A 711 -22.16 -17.96 5.66
N LEU A 712 -20.91 -18.02 6.16
CA LEU A 712 -19.90 -16.93 6.06
C LEU A 712 -19.07 -17.24 4.84
N ASN A 713 -19.44 -16.68 3.68
CA ASN A 713 -18.47 -16.64 2.59
C ASN A 713 -17.46 -15.54 2.90
N ILE A 714 -16.35 -15.94 3.53
CA ILE A 714 -15.28 -15.04 3.98
C ILE A 714 -14.70 -14.23 2.81
N ASN A 715 -14.79 -14.75 1.58
CA ASN A 715 -14.19 -14.15 0.38
C ASN A 715 -15.12 -13.20 -0.39
N GLU A 716 -16.40 -13.12 -0.04
CA GLU A 716 -17.40 -12.37 -0.81
C GLU A 716 -17.64 -10.97 -0.22
N ASP A 717 -17.43 -9.91 -0.99
CA ASP A 717 -17.67 -8.52 -0.58
C ASP A 717 -18.45 -7.74 -1.65
N LEU A 718 -18.92 -6.53 -1.31
CA LEU A 718 -19.77 -5.74 -2.22
C LEU A 718 -19.05 -5.25 -3.48
N SER A 719 -17.71 -5.08 -3.45
CA SER A 719 -16.96 -4.62 -4.62
C SER A 719 -17.03 -5.63 -5.76
N GLN A 720 -17.15 -6.92 -5.44
CA GLN A 720 -17.30 -8.02 -6.40
C GLN A 720 -18.73 -8.15 -6.95
N LYS A 721 -19.72 -7.48 -6.33
CA LYS A 721 -21.13 -7.50 -6.72
C LYS A 721 -21.56 -6.29 -7.55
N ARG A 722 -20.61 -5.46 -7.96
CA ARG A 722 -20.88 -4.30 -8.81
C ARG A 722 -21.35 -4.76 -10.19
N LYS A 723 -22.48 -4.23 -10.65
CA LYS A 723 -23.01 -4.48 -11.99
C LYS A 723 -22.29 -3.60 -13.01
N ILE A 724 -21.82 -4.23 -14.08
CA ILE A 724 -21.22 -3.54 -15.22
C ILE A 724 -22.35 -2.93 -16.06
N SER A 725 -22.23 -1.63 -16.36
CA SER A 725 -23.16 -0.89 -17.24
C SER A 725 -22.39 -0.08 -18.28
N ASN A 726 -22.78 -0.22 -19.54
CA ASN A 726 -22.24 0.55 -20.66
C ASN A 726 -23.16 1.73 -20.97
N LYS A 727 -22.61 2.94 -21.04
CA LYS A 727 -23.33 4.19 -21.24
C LYS A 727 -22.72 4.98 -22.40
N LYS A 728 -23.56 5.68 -23.17
CA LYS A 728 -23.13 6.63 -24.22
C LYS A 728 -23.40 8.08 -23.79
N GLY A 729 -22.80 9.03 -24.49
CA GLY A 729 -22.99 10.47 -24.31
C GLY A 729 -22.17 11.02 -23.15
N PHE A 730 -22.83 11.74 -22.26
CA PHE A 730 -22.23 12.34 -21.08
C PHE A 730 -22.53 11.52 -19.81
N VAL A 731 -21.49 11.10 -19.10
CA VAL A 731 -21.60 10.23 -17.92
C VAL A 731 -20.84 10.84 -16.75
N THR A 732 -21.56 11.18 -15.68
CA THR A 732 -20.99 11.49 -14.37
C THR A 732 -21.46 10.42 -13.38
N ASN A 733 -20.54 9.64 -12.83
CA ASN A 733 -20.88 8.52 -11.95
C ASN A 733 -19.99 8.48 -10.71
N SER A 734 -20.59 8.51 -9.52
CA SER A 734 -19.89 8.34 -8.25
C SER A 734 -20.43 7.13 -7.52
N SER A 735 -19.54 6.23 -7.08
CA SER A 735 -19.99 5.01 -6.42
C SER A 735 -19.07 4.50 -5.32
N ALA A 736 -19.65 4.19 -4.16
CA ALA A 736 -18.93 3.66 -3.01
C ALA A 736 -19.51 2.33 -2.53
N THR A 737 -18.64 1.37 -2.20
CA THR A 737 -19.00 0.15 -1.48
C THR A 737 -18.25 0.03 -0.16
N HIS A 738 -18.96 -0.42 0.87
CA HIS A 738 -18.43 -0.58 2.24
C HIS A 738 -18.84 -1.95 2.78
N THR A 739 -17.87 -2.81 3.07
CA THR A 739 -18.13 -4.13 3.64
C THR A 739 -17.40 -4.28 4.97
N LEU A 740 -18.15 -4.51 6.04
CA LEU A 740 -17.63 -4.84 7.36
C LEU A 740 -17.97 -6.29 7.71
N LYS A 741 -16.97 -7.04 8.15
CA LYS A 741 -17.09 -8.41 8.65
C LYS A 741 -16.41 -8.50 9.99
N SER A 742 -17.17 -8.82 11.03
CA SER A 742 -16.66 -8.99 12.39
C SER A 742 -17.01 -10.38 12.90
N LEU A 743 -15.99 -11.18 13.21
CA LEU A 743 -16.15 -12.46 13.91
C LEU A 743 -15.37 -12.40 15.22
N LEU A 744 -16.09 -12.32 16.33
CA LEU A 744 -15.51 -12.27 17.67
C LEU A 744 -16.01 -13.44 18.53
N ALA A 745 -15.10 -14.22 19.11
CA ALA A 745 -15.47 -15.35 19.97
C ALA A 745 -14.55 -15.48 21.19
N ASN A 746 -15.12 -15.49 22.39
CA ASN A 746 -14.38 -15.63 23.63
C ASN A 746 -14.88 -16.82 24.46
N ALA A 747 -13.95 -17.55 25.07
CA ALA A 747 -14.23 -18.61 26.01
C ALA A 747 -13.36 -18.45 27.27
N ALA A 748 -13.98 -18.52 28.44
CA ALA A 748 -13.32 -18.43 29.73
C ALA A 748 -13.83 -19.53 30.67
N GLY A 749 -12.96 -20.46 31.06
CA GLY A 749 -13.30 -21.61 31.91
C GLY A 749 -12.49 -21.66 33.21
N SER A 750 -13.16 -21.78 34.35
CA SER A 750 -12.48 -21.84 35.65
C SER A 750 -13.15 -22.72 36.71
N GLY A 751 -12.35 -23.20 37.67
CA GLY A 751 -12.83 -23.88 38.87
C GLY A 751 -13.61 -23.00 39.85
N GLN A 752 -13.51 -21.65 39.77
CA GLN A 752 -14.37 -20.76 40.57
C GLN A 752 -15.07 -19.69 39.73
N ALA A 753 -14.38 -18.82 39.00
CA ALA A 753 -15.01 -17.73 38.25
C ALA A 753 -14.57 -17.69 36.79
N GLY A 754 -15.52 -17.81 35.85
CA GLY A 754 -15.27 -17.70 34.41
C GLY A 754 -16.02 -16.53 33.81
N VAL A 755 -15.31 -15.53 33.29
CA VAL A 755 -15.88 -14.29 32.74
C VAL A 755 -15.41 -14.10 31.30
N ALA A 756 -16.35 -14.04 30.35
CA ALA A 756 -16.09 -13.76 28.95
C ALA A 756 -16.91 -12.58 28.44
N GLY A 757 -16.27 -11.64 27.74
CA GLY A 757 -16.90 -10.42 27.24
C GLY A 757 -16.47 -10.07 25.81
N THR A 758 -17.41 -9.82 24.90
CA THR A 758 -17.13 -9.38 23.52
C THR A 758 -17.85 -8.07 23.21
N VAL A 759 -17.13 -7.12 22.60
CA VAL A 759 -17.70 -5.86 22.11
C VAL A 759 -17.26 -5.64 20.67
N ASN A 760 -18.21 -5.47 19.76
CA ASN A 760 -17.97 -5.06 18.38
C ASN A 760 -18.70 -3.75 18.08
N ILE A 761 -18.00 -2.82 17.43
CA ILE A 761 -18.55 -1.55 16.99
C ILE A 761 -18.17 -1.34 15.53
N ASN A 762 -19.17 -1.31 14.65
CA ASN A 762 -19.04 -1.01 13.24
C ASN A 762 -19.63 0.37 12.95
N LYS A 763 -18.85 1.25 12.33
CA LYS A 763 -19.21 2.62 12.00
C LYS A 763 -18.95 2.90 10.52
N VAL A 764 -19.93 3.43 9.81
CA VAL A 764 -19.81 3.85 8.41
C VAL A 764 -20.29 5.29 8.27
N TYR A 765 -19.40 6.18 7.85
CA TYR A 765 -19.65 7.61 7.72
C TYR A 765 -19.28 8.13 6.32
N GLY A 766 -19.71 9.36 6.03
CA GLY A 766 -19.25 10.12 4.87
C GLY A 766 -20.33 10.27 3.80
N GLU A 767 -19.89 10.47 2.57
CA GLU A 767 -20.79 10.80 1.47
C GLU A 767 -20.35 10.23 0.12
N THR A 768 -21.32 9.99 -0.75
CA THR A 768 -21.14 9.72 -2.17
C THR A 768 -21.91 10.77 -2.96
N GLU A 769 -21.24 11.47 -3.87
CA GLU A 769 -21.84 12.61 -4.56
C GLU A 769 -21.47 12.66 -6.05
N ALA A 770 -22.48 12.86 -6.89
CA ALA A 770 -22.33 13.30 -8.26
C ALA A 770 -22.92 14.71 -8.39
N LEU A 771 -22.12 15.67 -8.84
CA LEU A 771 -22.55 17.07 -8.99
C LEU A 771 -22.15 17.60 -10.37
N VAL A 772 -23.14 18.17 -11.06
CA VAL A 772 -22.98 18.95 -12.28
C VAL A 772 -23.50 20.35 -11.99
N GLU A 773 -22.66 21.37 -12.13
CA GLU A 773 -23.00 22.74 -11.75
C GLU A 773 -22.46 23.76 -12.76
N ASN A 774 -23.23 24.82 -13.02
CA ASN A 774 -22.82 25.96 -13.85
C ASN A 774 -22.19 25.53 -15.20
N SER A 775 -22.81 24.58 -15.88
CA SER A 775 -22.22 23.93 -17.07
C SER A 775 -23.20 23.87 -18.25
N ILE A 776 -22.65 23.75 -19.45
CA ILE A 776 -23.42 23.53 -20.69
C ILE A 776 -23.02 22.16 -21.23
N LEU A 777 -23.99 21.26 -21.34
CA LEU A 777 -23.81 19.88 -21.79
C LEU A 777 -24.64 19.64 -23.05
N ASN A 778 -24.00 19.23 -24.15
CA ASN A 778 -24.65 18.88 -25.41
C ASN A 778 -24.33 17.42 -25.79
N ALA A 779 -25.28 16.53 -25.57
CA ALA A 779 -25.25 15.10 -25.86
C ALA A 779 -26.68 14.58 -26.18
N LYS A 780 -26.79 13.36 -26.72
CA LYS A 780 -28.09 12.67 -26.84
C LYS A 780 -28.47 11.98 -25.53
N HIS A 781 -27.51 11.36 -24.84
CA HIS A 781 -27.74 10.67 -23.56
C HIS A 781 -26.96 11.32 -22.42
N TYR A 782 -27.64 11.56 -21.29
CA TYR A 782 -27.06 12.10 -20.07
C TYR A 782 -27.27 11.14 -18.91
N SER A 783 -26.21 10.80 -18.17
CA SER A 783 -26.28 9.94 -16.98
C SER A 783 -25.51 10.60 -15.82
N VAL A 784 -26.22 11.12 -14.82
CA VAL A 784 -25.65 11.67 -13.59
C VAL A 784 -26.07 10.81 -12.41
N LYS A 785 -25.13 10.06 -11.82
CA LYS A 785 -25.44 9.02 -10.84
C LYS A 785 -24.56 9.05 -9.61
N SER A 786 -25.18 8.85 -8.44
CA SER A 786 -24.50 8.51 -7.19
C SER A 786 -25.02 7.17 -6.64
N GLY A 787 -24.14 6.31 -6.16
CA GLY A 787 -24.46 4.98 -5.66
C GLY A 787 -23.69 4.63 -4.37
N ASP A 788 -24.38 4.32 -3.28
CA ASP A 788 -23.75 4.03 -1.98
C ASP A 788 -24.26 2.73 -1.37
N TYR A 789 -23.36 1.76 -1.20
CA TYR A 789 -23.73 0.40 -0.83
C TYR A 789 -22.96 -0.05 0.40
N THR A 790 -23.66 -0.41 1.47
CA THR A 790 -23.04 -0.81 2.75
C THR A 790 -23.56 -2.17 3.21
N ASN A 791 -22.65 -3.06 3.57
CA ASN A 791 -22.93 -4.31 4.29
C ASN A 791 -22.16 -4.31 5.61
N SER A 792 -22.86 -4.57 6.71
CA SER A 792 -22.25 -4.89 8.01
C SER A 792 -22.69 -6.27 8.46
N ILE A 793 -21.73 -7.18 8.64
CA ILE A 793 -21.96 -8.56 9.06
C ILE A 793 -21.18 -8.82 10.34
N GLY A 794 -21.87 -9.13 11.43
CA GLY A 794 -21.29 -9.35 12.75
C GLY A 794 -21.73 -10.68 13.35
N VAL A 795 -20.78 -11.44 13.88
CA VAL A 795 -21.01 -12.60 14.76
C VAL A 795 -20.17 -12.40 16.02
N VAL A 796 -20.81 -12.21 17.16
CA VAL A 796 -20.14 -11.99 18.45
C VAL A 796 -20.60 -13.04 19.47
N GLY A 797 -19.66 -13.67 20.15
CA GLY A 797 -19.94 -14.79 21.05
C GLY A 797 -19.05 -14.77 22.29
N SER A 798 -19.65 -15.00 23.47
CA SER A 798 -18.91 -15.15 24.72
C SER A 798 -19.43 -16.32 25.54
N VAL A 799 -18.52 -17.18 26.02
CA VAL A 799 -18.81 -18.33 26.88
C VAL A 799 -18.02 -18.22 28.19
N GLY A 800 -18.71 -18.02 29.31
CA GLY A 800 -18.13 -18.00 30.65
C GLY A 800 -18.57 -19.21 31.48
N VAL A 801 -17.63 -20.02 31.95
CA VAL A 801 -17.89 -21.20 32.78
C VAL A 801 -17.10 -21.11 34.07
N GLY A 802 -17.77 -21.12 35.22
CA GLY A 802 -17.14 -21.09 36.54
C GLY A 802 -17.72 -22.09 37.52
N GLY A 803 -16.95 -22.53 38.51
CA GLY A 803 -17.48 -23.32 39.61
C GLY A 803 -18.53 -22.57 40.44
N ASN A 804 -18.30 -21.27 40.69
CA ASN A 804 -19.21 -20.41 41.44
C ASN A 804 -19.95 -19.38 40.58
N VAL A 805 -19.24 -18.74 39.65
CA VAL A 805 -19.77 -17.66 38.83
C VAL A 805 -19.36 -17.86 37.39
N GLY A 806 -20.35 -17.91 36.49
CA GLY A 806 -20.16 -17.85 35.05
C GLY A 806 -20.75 -16.55 34.50
N VAL A 807 -19.99 -15.79 33.71
CA VAL A 807 -20.50 -14.59 33.03
C VAL A 807 -20.13 -14.64 31.55
N GLY A 808 -21.14 -14.51 30.68
CA GLY A 808 -20.96 -14.46 29.23
C GLY A 808 -21.71 -13.27 28.63
N ALA A 809 -20.98 -12.22 28.26
CA ALA A 809 -21.57 -11.00 27.71
C ALA A 809 -21.10 -10.73 26.28
N SER A 810 -22.01 -10.35 25.39
CA SER A 810 -21.68 -9.90 24.04
C SER A 810 -22.46 -8.66 23.62
N SER A 811 -21.81 -7.79 22.84
CA SER A 811 -22.40 -6.56 22.33
C SER A 811 -21.99 -6.34 20.88
N ASP A 812 -22.96 -6.07 20.01
CA ASP A 812 -22.72 -5.68 18.62
C ASP A 812 -23.43 -4.37 18.28
N THR A 813 -22.68 -3.35 17.88
CA THR A 813 -23.21 -2.03 17.54
C THR A 813 -22.88 -1.69 16.09
N ASN A 814 -23.90 -1.39 15.29
CA ASN A 814 -23.78 -1.01 13.90
C ASN A 814 -24.37 0.39 13.68
N ILE A 815 -23.54 1.35 13.27
CA ILE A 815 -23.95 2.73 13.00
C ILE A 815 -23.57 3.07 11.55
N ILE A 816 -24.58 3.27 10.71
CA ILE A 816 -24.42 3.64 9.30
C ILE A 816 -25.02 5.02 9.10
N LYS A 817 -24.17 6.02 8.88
CA LYS A 817 -24.54 7.42 8.61
C LYS A 817 -23.88 7.92 7.33
N ARG A 818 -24.49 7.63 6.18
CA ARG A 818 -23.98 7.98 4.85
C ARG A 818 -24.97 8.87 4.10
N ASN A 819 -24.45 9.87 3.39
CA ASN A 819 -25.25 10.69 2.48
C ASN A 819 -24.95 10.30 1.02
N THR A 820 -26.00 10.09 0.24
CA THR A 820 -25.91 9.84 -1.21
C THR A 820 -26.62 10.97 -1.93
N LYS A 821 -25.89 11.73 -2.74
CA LYS A 821 -26.40 12.95 -3.36
C LYS A 821 -26.12 12.99 -4.85
N THR A 822 -27.13 13.31 -5.62
CA THR A 822 -26.98 13.68 -7.03
C THR A 822 -27.54 15.08 -7.22
N ARG A 823 -26.72 16.00 -7.75
CA ARG A 823 -27.08 17.40 -7.90
C ARG A 823 -26.83 17.88 -9.33
N VAL A 824 -27.82 18.55 -9.91
CA VAL A 824 -27.72 19.26 -11.19
C VAL A 824 -28.18 20.69 -10.98
N GLY A 825 -27.24 21.62 -10.96
CA GLY A 825 -27.47 23.03 -10.63
C GLY A 825 -27.09 23.96 -11.78
N LYS A 826 -27.90 24.97 -12.11
CA LYS A 826 -27.52 26.04 -13.05
C LYS A 826 -26.92 25.51 -14.37
N THR A 827 -27.47 24.41 -14.87
CA THR A 827 -26.87 23.63 -15.98
C THR A 827 -27.85 23.52 -17.13
N THR A 828 -27.36 23.68 -18.35
CA THR A 828 -28.12 23.41 -19.58
C THR A 828 -27.75 22.03 -20.12
N MET A 829 -28.73 21.13 -20.20
CA MET A 829 -28.63 19.82 -20.86
C MET A 829 -29.41 19.87 -22.17
N SER A 830 -28.67 19.83 -23.28
CA SER A 830 -29.10 20.03 -24.66
C SER A 830 -29.43 21.50 -24.97
N ASP A 831 -28.59 22.13 -25.79
CA ASP A 831 -28.80 23.51 -26.25
C ASP A 831 -29.27 23.57 -27.72
N GLU A 832 -28.94 22.54 -28.51
CA GLU A 832 -29.33 22.40 -29.92
C GLU A 832 -30.33 21.24 -30.11
N GLY A 833 -31.62 21.51 -29.90
CA GLY A 833 -32.68 20.53 -30.10
C GLY A 833 -33.02 19.70 -28.85
N PHE A 834 -33.64 18.53 -29.05
CA PHE A 834 -33.98 17.60 -27.95
C PHE A 834 -32.97 16.46 -27.92
N GLY A 835 -32.31 16.25 -26.78
CA GLY A 835 -31.62 14.99 -26.50
C GLY A 835 -32.59 13.80 -26.40
N GLU A 836 -32.06 12.59 -26.28
CA GLU A 836 -32.86 11.37 -26.14
C GLU A 836 -33.28 11.13 -24.68
N GLU A 837 -32.32 11.06 -23.74
CA GLU A 837 -32.58 10.68 -22.36
C GLU A 837 -31.68 11.40 -21.34
N ALA A 838 -32.27 11.84 -20.22
CA ALA A 838 -31.54 12.26 -19.03
C ALA A 838 -31.88 11.39 -17.82
N GLU A 839 -30.90 10.67 -17.30
CA GLU A 839 -31.00 9.83 -16.10
C GLU A 839 -30.22 10.47 -14.94
N ILE A 840 -30.93 10.96 -13.93
CA ILE A 840 -30.38 11.66 -12.75
C ILE A 840 -30.77 10.88 -11.49
N THR A 841 -29.83 10.10 -10.94
CA THR A 841 -30.17 9.07 -9.93
C THR A 841 -29.27 9.13 -8.70
N ALA A 842 -29.85 8.99 -7.51
CA ALA A 842 -29.16 8.68 -6.27
C ALA A 842 -29.69 7.35 -5.72
N ASP A 843 -28.83 6.34 -5.59
CA ASP A 843 -29.19 4.99 -5.12
C ASP A 843 -28.39 4.64 -3.86
N SER A 844 -29.07 4.33 -2.75
CA SER A 844 -28.43 3.88 -1.51
C SER A 844 -29.02 2.58 -1.03
N LYS A 845 -28.18 1.56 -0.80
CA LYS A 845 -28.61 0.29 -0.20
C LYS A 845 -27.74 -0.05 1.01
N GLN A 846 -28.38 -0.38 2.13
CA GLN A 846 -27.70 -0.61 3.40
C GLN A 846 -28.23 -1.91 4.03
N GLY A 847 -27.34 -2.82 4.40
CA GLY A 847 -27.68 -4.11 4.99
C GLY A 847 -26.91 -4.37 6.28
N ILE A 848 -27.60 -4.77 7.34
CA ILE A 848 -27.02 -5.23 8.60
C ILE A 848 -27.47 -6.67 8.86
N SER A 849 -26.51 -7.56 9.14
CA SER A 849 -26.74 -8.90 9.65
C SER A 849 -25.90 -9.09 10.91
N SER A 850 -26.56 -9.29 12.05
CA SER A 850 -25.91 -9.36 13.36
C SER A 850 -26.37 -10.60 14.12
N PHE A 851 -25.43 -11.36 14.67
CA PHE A 851 -25.71 -12.49 15.55
C PHE A 851 -24.90 -12.41 16.84
N GLY A 852 -25.58 -12.25 17.98
CA GLY A 852 -24.97 -12.15 19.30
C GLY A 852 -25.31 -13.35 20.18
N VAL A 853 -24.29 -13.97 20.79
CA VAL A 853 -24.45 -15.08 21.74
C VAL A 853 -23.73 -14.81 23.04
N GLY A 854 -24.44 -15.00 24.16
CA GLY A 854 -23.87 -15.01 25.50
C GLY A 854 -24.24 -16.33 26.17
N VAL A 855 -23.25 -17.08 26.63
CA VAL A 855 -23.45 -18.31 27.38
C VAL A 855 -22.71 -18.20 28.71
N ALA A 856 -23.41 -18.50 29.78
CA ALA A 856 -22.87 -18.51 31.12
C ALA A 856 -23.29 -19.80 31.84
N ALA A 857 -22.33 -20.50 32.43
CA ALA A 857 -22.57 -21.70 33.23
C ALA A 857 -21.87 -21.61 34.59
N ALA A 858 -22.60 -21.94 35.66
CA ALA A 858 -22.07 -22.03 37.02
C ALA A 858 -22.36 -23.40 37.67
N GLY A 859 -21.40 -23.94 38.42
CA GLY A 859 -21.63 -25.15 39.23
C GLY A 859 -22.50 -24.87 40.47
N VAL A 860 -22.16 -23.85 41.25
CA VAL A 860 -22.83 -23.42 42.50
C VAL A 860 -22.81 -21.88 42.58
N GLY A 861 -23.92 -21.20 42.29
CA GLY A 861 -24.00 -19.74 42.37
C GLY A 861 -24.79 -19.13 41.21
N ALA A 862 -24.17 -18.28 40.41
CA ALA A 862 -24.86 -17.53 39.37
C ALA A 862 -24.24 -17.68 37.98
N GLY A 863 -25.05 -18.08 37.00
CA GLY A 863 -24.72 -18.04 35.58
C GLY A 863 -25.42 -16.86 34.92
N VAL A 864 -24.70 -15.80 34.58
CA VAL A 864 -25.27 -14.55 34.01
C VAL A 864 -24.82 -14.35 32.57
N ALA A 865 -25.76 -14.42 31.63
CA ALA A 865 -25.52 -14.17 30.22
C ALA A 865 -26.27 -12.92 29.73
N GLY A 866 -25.61 -12.12 28.91
CA GLY A 866 -26.16 -10.87 28.37
C GLY A 866 -25.79 -10.66 26.92
N THR A 867 -26.75 -10.32 26.06
CA THR A 867 -26.49 -9.93 24.67
C THR A 867 -27.18 -8.63 24.31
N VAL A 868 -26.46 -7.71 23.66
CA VAL A 868 -27.00 -6.41 23.25
C VAL A 868 -26.66 -6.16 21.78
N SER A 869 -27.67 -5.82 20.98
CA SER A 869 -27.47 -5.32 19.61
C SER A 869 -28.04 -3.92 19.45
N VAL A 870 -27.26 -3.00 18.91
CA VAL A 870 -27.69 -1.62 18.62
C VAL A 870 -27.45 -1.33 17.15
N ASN A 871 -28.48 -0.96 16.42
CA ASN A 871 -28.41 -0.70 14.98
C ASN A 871 -29.00 0.67 14.68
N GLN A 872 -28.23 1.52 14.02
CA GLN A 872 -28.67 2.85 13.61
C GLN A 872 -28.40 3.06 12.11
N PHE A 873 -29.46 3.35 11.37
CA PHE A 873 -29.38 3.98 10.06
C PHE A 873 -29.68 5.47 10.21
N ALA A 874 -28.84 6.31 9.62
CA ALA A 874 -29.17 7.71 9.40
C ALA A 874 -28.55 8.15 8.07
N GLY A 875 -29.06 9.23 7.50
CA GLY A 875 -28.49 9.80 6.29
C GLY A 875 -29.53 10.21 5.27
N LYS A 876 -29.05 10.84 4.22
CA LYS A 876 -29.88 11.45 3.18
C LYS A 876 -29.59 10.80 1.84
N THR A 877 -30.62 10.34 1.15
CA THR A 877 -30.56 9.96 -0.26
C THR A 877 -31.31 11.01 -1.06
N GLU A 878 -30.58 11.88 -1.76
CA GLU A 878 -31.17 13.07 -2.38
C GLU A 878 -30.79 13.21 -3.85
N VAL A 879 -31.80 13.52 -4.66
CA VAL A 879 -31.60 14.13 -5.99
C VAL A 879 -32.12 15.56 -5.94
N ASP A 880 -31.30 16.52 -6.32
CA ASP A 880 -31.69 17.93 -6.41
C ASP A 880 -31.36 18.50 -7.80
N VAL A 881 -32.40 18.96 -8.50
CA VAL A 881 -32.29 19.65 -9.79
C VAL A 881 -32.75 21.09 -9.59
N GLU A 882 -31.81 22.04 -9.64
CA GLU A 882 -32.06 23.45 -9.32
C GLU A 882 -31.57 24.36 -10.44
N GLU A 883 -32.39 25.32 -10.86
CA GLU A 883 -32.01 26.32 -11.88
C GLU A 883 -31.48 25.69 -13.20
N ALA A 884 -31.93 24.48 -13.53
CA ALA A 884 -31.47 23.74 -14.71
C ALA A 884 -32.39 23.92 -15.91
N LYS A 885 -31.83 23.87 -17.12
CA LYS A 885 -32.55 23.82 -18.40
C LYS A 885 -32.31 22.44 -19.02
N ILE A 886 -33.33 21.57 -19.07
CA ILE A 886 -33.22 20.19 -19.56
C ILE A 886 -34.17 19.98 -20.75
N LEU A 887 -33.63 19.66 -21.93
CA LEU A 887 -34.39 19.42 -23.15
C LEU A 887 -34.09 18.01 -23.69
N VAL A 888 -34.95 17.04 -23.37
CA VAL A 888 -34.75 15.62 -23.74
C VAL A 888 -36.08 14.93 -24.04
N LYS A 889 -36.12 13.86 -24.83
CA LYS A 889 -37.39 13.13 -25.04
C LYS A 889 -37.88 12.48 -23.75
N LYS A 890 -36.98 11.96 -22.92
CA LYS A 890 -37.26 11.29 -21.63
C LYS A 890 -36.36 11.80 -20.51
N ALA A 891 -36.93 12.17 -19.36
CA ALA A 891 -36.18 12.53 -18.16
C ALA A 891 -36.59 11.65 -16.97
N GLU A 892 -35.63 11.03 -16.30
CA GLU A 892 -35.82 10.23 -15.08
C GLU A 892 -34.98 10.82 -13.94
N ILE A 893 -35.66 11.31 -12.90
CA ILE A 893 -35.06 11.95 -11.73
C ILE A 893 -35.43 11.12 -10.50
N THR A 894 -34.49 10.34 -9.97
CA THR A 894 -34.83 9.23 -9.08
C THR A 894 -33.93 9.12 -7.84
N ALA A 895 -34.51 9.19 -6.65
CA ALA A 895 -33.85 8.89 -5.38
C ALA A 895 -34.36 7.55 -4.81
N LYS A 896 -33.51 6.55 -4.67
CA LYS A 896 -33.86 5.22 -4.13
C LYS A 896 -33.07 4.89 -2.89
N ARG A 897 -33.78 4.52 -1.82
CA ARG A 897 -33.18 4.04 -0.59
C ARG A 897 -33.76 2.68 -0.21
N TYR A 898 -32.87 1.73 0.06
CA TYR A 898 -33.21 0.42 0.61
C TYR A 898 -32.38 0.16 1.87
N SER A 899 -33.05 -0.17 2.98
CA SER A 899 -32.38 -0.58 4.21
C SER A 899 -32.89 -1.93 4.68
N SER A 900 -32.00 -2.83 5.07
CA SER A 900 -32.35 -4.12 5.65
C SER A 900 -31.59 -4.39 6.94
N VAL A 901 -32.29 -4.91 7.94
CA VAL A 901 -31.71 -5.35 9.21
C VAL A 901 -32.19 -6.75 9.57
N ALA A 902 -31.25 -7.62 9.92
CA ALA A 902 -31.51 -8.98 10.36
C ALA A 902 -30.69 -9.28 11.62
N ILE A 903 -31.36 -9.45 12.76
CA ILE A 903 -30.71 -9.62 14.07
C ILE A 903 -31.12 -10.97 14.67
N GLY A 904 -30.14 -11.71 15.21
CA GLY A 904 -30.36 -12.89 16.04
C GLY A 904 -29.60 -12.78 17.36
N ASN A 905 -30.29 -12.71 18.49
CA ASN A 905 -29.65 -12.66 19.81
C ASN A 905 -30.05 -13.84 20.68
N ALA A 906 -29.06 -14.48 21.31
CA ALA A 906 -29.25 -15.58 22.24
C ALA A 906 -28.48 -15.35 23.55
N ALA A 907 -29.16 -15.43 24.69
CA ALA A 907 -28.52 -15.38 26.00
C ALA A 907 -28.96 -16.58 26.86
N VAL A 908 -27.99 -17.39 27.31
CA VAL A 908 -28.25 -18.61 28.08
C VAL A 908 -27.46 -18.59 29.39
N GLY A 909 -28.16 -18.45 30.50
CA GLY A 909 -27.60 -18.53 31.85
C GLY A 909 -28.04 -19.81 32.55
N VAL A 910 -27.09 -20.65 32.95
CA VAL A 910 -27.37 -21.93 33.63
C VAL A 910 -26.58 -22.00 34.93
N ALA A 911 -27.23 -22.43 36.01
CA ALA A 911 -26.57 -22.77 37.26
C ALA A 911 -27.05 -24.14 37.77
N ALA A 912 -26.11 -25.05 38.07
CA ALA A 912 -26.46 -26.38 38.57
C ALA A 912 -27.02 -26.33 40.01
N LYS A 913 -26.55 -25.41 40.85
CA LYS A 913 -27.18 -25.00 42.10
C LYS A 913 -27.15 -23.47 42.21
N GLY A 914 -28.29 -22.79 42.04
CA GLY A 914 -28.40 -21.32 42.13
C GLY A 914 -29.16 -20.71 40.96
N ALA A 915 -28.86 -19.45 40.60
CA ALA A 915 -29.64 -18.68 39.62
C ALA A 915 -28.97 -18.63 38.23
N GLY A 916 -29.70 -19.05 37.20
CA GLY A 916 -29.33 -18.82 35.80
C GLY A 916 -30.12 -17.65 35.22
N ILE A 917 -29.44 -16.60 34.76
CA ILE A 917 -30.05 -15.38 34.20
C ILE A 917 -29.53 -15.19 32.77
N GLY A 918 -30.42 -15.15 31.79
CA GLY A 918 -30.12 -14.78 30.41
C GLY A 918 -30.96 -13.59 29.99
N ALA A 919 -30.32 -12.52 29.48
CA ALA A 919 -31.01 -11.35 28.94
C ALA A 919 -30.48 -11.00 27.55
N ALA A 920 -31.40 -10.75 26.61
CA ALA A 920 -31.07 -10.40 25.23
C ALA A 920 -31.87 -9.16 24.81
N VAL A 921 -31.18 -8.13 24.29
CA VAL A 921 -31.77 -6.85 23.89
C VAL A 921 -31.34 -6.50 22.46
N ALA A 922 -32.27 -6.03 21.64
CA ALA A 922 -31.98 -5.49 20.33
C ALA A 922 -32.71 -4.16 20.11
N VAL A 923 -31.99 -3.14 19.67
CA VAL A 923 -32.53 -1.82 19.33
C VAL A 923 -32.17 -1.49 17.89
N THR A 924 -33.16 -1.12 17.09
CA THR A 924 -32.97 -0.65 15.72
C THR A 924 -33.64 0.72 15.57
N LYS A 925 -32.88 1.69 15.08
CA LYS A 925 -33.35 3.04 14.79
C LYS A 925 -33.03 3.43 13.36
N ASP A 926 -33.98 3.99 12.64
CA ASP A 926 -33.78 4.56 11.31
C ASP A 926 -34.23 6.04 11.30
N GLU A 927 -33.30 6.95 11.01
CA GLU A 927 -33.50 8.40 10.91
C GLU A 927 -33.17 8.92 9.50
N SER A 928 -33.46 8.12 8.48
CA SER A 928 -33.08 8.44 7.10
C SER A 928 -34.14 9.24 6.35
N ASN A 929 -33.68 10.01 5.36
CA ASN A 929 -34.54 10.84 4.50
C ASN A 929 -34.24 10.55 3.03
N THR A 930 -35.28 10.31 2.23
CA THR A 930 -35.18 10.15 0.78
C THR A 930 -35.97 11.26 0.09
N ARG A 931 -35.33 11.99 -0.82
CA ARG A 931 -35.96 13.14 -1.50
C ARG A 931 -35.49 13.25 -2.95
N ALA A 932 -36.44 13.35 -3.86
CA ALA A 932 -36.21 13.85 -5.21
C ALA A 932 -36.84 15.24 -5.31
N ARG A 933 -36.06 16.24 -5.75
CA ARG A 933 -36.51 17.64 -5.83
C ARG A 933 -36.13 18.23 -7.19
N VAL A 934 -37.09 18.96 -7.77
CA VAL A 934 -36.88 19.83 -8.92
C VAL A 934 -37.36 21.24 -8.52
N LYS A 935 -36.53 22.25 -8.72
CA LYS A 935 -36.82 23.63 -8.31
C LYS A 935 -36.29 24.62 -9.35
N ASN A 936 -37.05 25.68 -9.64
CA ASN A 936 -36.64 26.79 -10.50
C ASN A 936 -36.06 26.36 -11.86
N SER A 937 -36.48 25.21 -12.38
CA SER A 937 -35.88 24.57 -13.55
C SER A 937 -36.85 24.54 -14.72
N LYS A 938 -36.33 24.69 -15.94
CA LYS A 938 -37.09 24.55 -17.19
C LYS A 938 -36.83 23.17 -17.77
N ILE A 939 -37.77 22.25 -17.61
CA ILE A 939 -37.69 20.90 -18.16
C ILE A 939 -38.72 20.76 -19.28
N MET A 940 -38.28 20.43 -20.49
CA MET A 940 -39.15 20.15 -21.63
C MET A 940 -38.90 18.71 -22.09
N THR A 941 -39.95 17.89 -22.06
CA THR A 941 -39.91 16.50 -22.54
C THR A 941 -40.96 16.20 -23.60
N ARG A 942 -40.68 15.23 -24.49
CA ARG A 942 -41.64 14.80 -25.53
C ARG A 942 -42.43 13.56 -25.13
N ASN A 943 -41.83 12.67 -24.36
CA ASN A 943 -42.40 11.35 -24.06
C ASN A 943 -42.70 11.18 -22.56
N LYS A 944 -41.75 11.50 -21.68
CA LYS A 944 -41.89 11.19 -20.24
C LYS A 944 -41.02 12.08 -19.35
N LEU A 945 -41.55 12.43 -18.17
CA LEU A 945 -40.82 12.98 -17.03
C LEU A 945 -41.20 12.19 -15.77
N ASP A 946 -40.24 11.49 -15.17
CA ASP A 946 -40.40 10.83 -13.88
C ASP A 946 -39.62 11.56 -12.79
N VAL A 947 -40.28 11.87 -11.68
CA VAL A 947 -39.66 12.37 -10.45
C VAL A 947 -40.05 11.43 -9.31
N ILE A 948 -39.12 10.58 -8.89
CA ILE A 948 -39.41 9.43 -8.01
C ILE A 948 -38.53 9.48 -6.77
N ALA A 949 -39.15 9.33 -5.60
CA ALA A 949 -38.47 9.07 -4.33
C ALA A 949 -39.01 7.77 -3.73
N GLU A 950 -38.18 6.73 -3.69
CA GLU A 950 -38.51 5.41 -3.14
C GLU A 950 -37.72 5.17 -1.85
N ASN A 951 -38.41 4.80 -0.77
CA ASN A 951 -37.76 4.39 0.48
C ASN A 951 -38.39 3.08 0.96
N GLU A 952 -37.58 2.02 1.05
CA GLU A 952 -37.98 0.71 1.54
C GLU A 952 -37.11 0.29 2.74
N ILE A 953 -37.76 -0.21 3.79
CA ILE A 953 -37.10 -0.74 4.98
C ILE A 953 -37.62 -2.15 5.26
N LYS A 954 -36.70 -3.11 5.35
CA LYS A 954 -37.00 -4.50 5.74
C LYS A 954 -36.35 -4.80 7.09
N SER A 955 -37.14 -5.28 8.04
CA SER A 955 -36.63 -5.62 9.39
C SER A 955 -37.04 -7.04 9.78
N GLY A 956 -36.07 -7.83 10.22
CA GLY A 956 -36.28 -9.17 10.79
C GLY A 956 -35.47 -9.32 12.08
N THR A 957 -36.14 -9.70 13.18
CA THR A 957 -35.50 -9.86 14.50
C THR A 957 -35.91 -11.19 15.12
N GLY A 958 -34.94 -11.97 15.58
CA GLY A 958 -35.14 -13.17 16.39
C GLY A 958 -34.38 -13.03 17.72
N ILE A 959 -35.08 -13.12 18.85
CA ILE A 959 -34.48 -13.00 20.19
C ILE A 959 -34.88 -14.22 21.00
N GLY A 960 -33.90 -14.90 21.58
CA GLY A 960 -34.11 -16.01 22.51
C GLY A 960 -33.32 -15.78 23.79
N SER A 961 -33.96 -15.91 24.94
CA SER A 961 -33.29 -15.88 26.24
C SER A 961 -33.77 -17.06 27.07
N ALA A 962 -32.84 -17.77 27.71
CA ALA A 962 -33.16 -18.87 28.61
C ALA A 962 -32.35 -18.73 29.90
N GLY A 963 -33.03 -18.81 31.03
CA GLY A 963 -32.44 -18.89 32.36
C GLY A 963 -32.97 -20.14 33.05
N ALA A 964 -32.07 -21.02 33.48
CA ALA A 964 -32.44 -22.23 34.23
C ALA A 964 -31.61 -22.30 35.53
N GLY A 965 -32.30 -22.20 36.67
CA GLY A 965 -31.75 -22.54 37.97
C GLY A 965 -32.37 -23.85 38.44
N ILE A 966 -31.55 -24.90 38.61
CA ILE A 966 -32.05 -26.14 39.22
C ILE A 966 -32.05 -25.92 40.74
N LEU A 967 -33.24 -25.65 41.29
CA LEU A 967 -33.48 -25.81 42.73
C LEU A 967 -33.59 -27.30 43.00
N ALA A 968 -32.50 -27.92 43.44
CA ALA A 968 -32.58 -29.23 44.09
C ALA A 968 -33.29 -29.06 45.44
N ALA A 969 -34.60 -29.27 45.46
CA ALA A 969 -35.39 -29.42 46.68
C ALA A 969 -35.53 -30.92 47.03
N GLY A 970 -35.02 -31.32 48.20
CA GLY A 970 -35.20 -32.62 48.89
C GLY A 970 -34.37 -33.80 48.34
N VAL A 971 -33.61 -34.59 49.11
CA VAL A 971 -33.66 -34.97 50.54
C VAL A 971 -32.28 -34.92 51.16
#